data_AF-A0A8I2YVX7-F1
#
_entry.id   AF-A0A8I2YVX7-F1
#
_cell.length_a   1.000
_cell.length_b   1.000
_cell.length_c   1.000
_cell.angle_alpha   90.00
_cell.angle_beta   90.00
_cell.angle_gamma   90.00
#
_symmetry.space_group_name_H-M   'P 1'
#
loop_
_entity.id
_entity.type
_entity.pdbx_description
1 polymer ?
#
loop_
_entity_poly.entity_id
_entity_poly.type
_entity_poly.pdbx_seq_one_letter_code
_entity_poly.pdbx_strand_id
1 'polypeptide(L)'
;MSSNDLNFSLFYYYLRHGNVKNITRVTVSANTDVDDCKRAILQDLHLDHRSSPAFADLYMIPQDKPVPVNEVESALGRLSIAVLGPVPLPINALLRSILALQPKEDCVHLVLVDRGIPLTVRFWIPSTGHQFNVDVRENDDEVSLLPAIKKDIPTSMDQANLVFYKTSYRNPEELNDTTEGQLLPNLNKLFTAFDDTPFSELPCVIVRQQGRKHHLSWDPVERAIKQRKLHDKAPSVMGVPEYLSLQINSTERLFDYRRRVDDSRELPEKDLPPIEVLFDGFGKFLEIWRAAYSSGFEAKPATVEMRKNVDVFADTMSCAYLDEGAIHLEGLDKLNTIFRSTGPRDSITPGDIPGASVASQTPRIDGLSCYNGIPSIIVEFKNESAGSTAMPIVELAGYYSRIVQYLARTRAAVVRGSRLPTLGITIVGPTITFFGLAYVGSVVYVPLTTSFWCLPVEYGGSDRHQLYIAFNAASVLLASIEQEARRLTDGPPPAPLQRPFYPQLSRLARYPDPGSSIDLQIVDTIQKNLYWNVYAASSSSSGDLVIKLTYSYSHDLHAFCTDLDHAPKLLAFERLPGGVFAIAMERLKGKTLDSISSISAELRDKWTHDLRAIVEKIHKKGYVHGDLRPPNIFCVDDCIMLLDFDWGGKVGEARYPHARLHPQLTTGRDMSNLEITKDDDNRVLRNTLKYLQEIVQASGSLPF
;
A
#
# COMPACT_ATOMS: atom_id res chain seq x y z
N MET A 1 14.03 -9.87 77.49
CA MET A 1 14.87 -8.99 76.65
C MET A 1 15.76 -9.90 75.83
N SER A 2 15.78 -9.78 74.50
CA SER A 2 16.94 -9.18 73.82
C SER A 2 16.93 -9.42 72.30
N SER A 3 17.14 -8.33 71.57
CA SER A 3 17.61 -8.23 70.19
C SER A 3 19.13 -8.45 70.10
N ASN A 4 19.63 -9.00 68.98
CA ASN A 4 20.84 -8.56 68.23
C ASN A 4 21.20 -9.54 67.08
N ASP A 5 20.93 -9.14 65.83
CA ASP A 5 21.82 -9.41 64.66
C ASP A 5 22.83 -8.24 64.63
N LEU A 6 24.17 -8.33 64.50
CA LEU A 6 25.14 -9.08 63.66
C LEU A 6 25.22 -8.61 62.19
N ASN A 7 26.34 -7.95 61.85
CA ASN A 7 26.70 -7.42 60.53
C ASN A 7 27.74 -8.34 59.85
N PHE A 8 27.65 -8.50 58.53
CA PHE A 8 28.55 -9.32 57.71
C PHE A 8 29.03 -8.56 56.47
N SER A 9 30.18 -8.96 55.93
CA SER A 9 30.74 -8.39 54.70
C SER A 9 30.45 -9.26 53.49
N LEU A 10 30.03 -8.62 52.39
CA LEU A 10 29.75 -9.28 51.12
C LEU A 10 30.67 -8.73 50.02
N PHE A 11 31.16 -9.63 49.17
CA PHE A 11 31.86 -9.26 47.94
C PHE A 11 30.87 -9.28 46.78
N TYR A 12 30.89 -8.26 45.93
CA TYR A 12 30.00 -8.17 44.78
C TYR A 12 30.70 -7.83 43.46
N TYR A 13 30.10 -8.23 42.34
CA TYR A 13 30.68 -8.11 40.99
C TYR A 13 29.69 -7.49 40.04
N TYR A 14 30.03 -6.43 39.33
CA TYR A 14 29.20 -5.83 38.30
C TYR A 14 29.57 -6.36 36.91
N LEU A 15 29.04 -7.49 36.40
CA LEU A 15 29.08 -7.91 34.98
C LEU A 15 28.47 -6.83 34.07
N ARG A 16 28.77 -6.78 32.76
CA ARG A 16 28.32 -5.90 31.66
C ARG A 16 28.43 -6.65 30.30
N HIS A 17 27.37 -7.28 29.81
CA HIS A 17 27.08 -8.15 28.59
C HIS A 17 27.81 -9.44 28.80
N GLY A 18 27.75 -9.91 30.04
CA GLY A 18 28.60 -10.98 30.52
C GLY A 18 30.04 -10.56 30.87
N ASN A 19 30.39 -9.27 30.99
CA ASN A 19 31.77 -8.83 31.35
C ASN A 19 31.88 -7.98 32.62
N VAL A 20 32.65 -8.36 33.65
CA VAL A 20 32.73 -7.59 34.91
C VAL A 20 33.35 -6.20 34.70
N LYS A 21 32.60 -5.14 34.98
CA LYS A 21 32.96 -3.72 34.91
C LYS A 21 33.47 -3.15 36.22
N ASN A 22 33.02 -3.65 37.38
CA ASN A 22 33.50 -3.18 38.68
C ASN A 22 33.32 -4.25 39.76
N ILE A 23 34.14 -4.20 40.80
CA ILE A 23 34.18 -5.16 41.92
C ILE A 23 34.41 -4.36 43.19
N THR A 24 33.57 -4.53 44.19
CA THR A 24 33.77 -3.85 45.48
C THR A 24 33.14 -4.65 46.62
N ARG A 25 33.26 -4.14 47.85
CA ARG A 25 32.85 -4.81 49.08
C ARG A 25 31.85 -3.93 49.81
N VAL A 26 30.71 -4.51 50.18
CA VAL A 26 29.68 -3.81 50.94
C VAL A 26 29.39 -4.53 52.25
N THR A 27 28.99 -3.79 53.28
CA THR A 27 28.66 -4.35 54.60
C THR A 27 27.18 -4.25 54.85
N VAL A 28 26.54 -5.36 55.22
CA VAL A 28 25.09 -5.46 55.48
C VAL A 28 24.78 -6.25 56.75
N SER A 29 23.65 -5.97 57.40
CA SER A 29 23.15 -6.72 58.56
C SER A 29 22.38 -7.99 58.14
N ALA A 30 22.26 -9.00 59.01
CA ALA A 30 21.44 -10.20 58.71
C ALA A 30 19.93 -9.94 58.57
N ASN A 31 19.47 -8.78 59.07
CA ASN A 31 18.10 -8.27 58.85
C ASN A 31 17.97 -7.38 57.61
N THR A 32 19.05 -7.17 56.86
CA THR A 32 19.00 -6.46 55.58
C THR A 32 18.30 -7.34 54.55
N ASP A 33 17.36 -6.77 53.81
CA ASP A 33 16.77 -7.46 52.66
C ASP A 33 17.66 -7.35 51.41
N VAL A 34 17.35 -8.16 50.40
CA VAL A 34 18.09 -8.23 49.13
C VAL A 34 18.13 -6.88 48.39
N ASP A 35 17.14 -6.01 48.57
CA ASP A 35 17.04 -4.73 47.86
C ASP A 35 17.91 -3.65 48.51
N ASP A 36 17.93 -3.57 49.84
CA ASP A 36 18.87 -2.72 50.58
C ASP A 36 20.33 -3.10 50.29
N CYS A 37 20.60 -4.40 50.09
CA CYS A 37 21.92 -4.88 49.69
C CYS A 37 22.33 -4.41 48.27
N LYS A 38 21.43 -4.50 47.27
CA LYS A 38 21.70 -4.00 45.91
C LYS A 38 21.88 -2.48 45.86
N ARG A 39 21.15 -1.73 46.68
CA ARG A 39 21.25 -0.26 46.76
C ARG A 39 22.62 0.18 47.27
N ALA A 40 23.12 -0.45 48.33
CA ALA A 40 24.44 -0.13 48.88
C ALA A 40 25.58 -0.43 47.87
N ILE A 41 25.44 -1.52 47.11
CA ILE A 41 26.34 -1.90 46.01
C ILE A 41 26.40 -0.81 44.91
N LEU A 42 25.24 -0.35 44.44
CA LEU A 42 25.18 0.64 43.36
C LEU A 42 25.73 2.03 43.77
N GLN A 43 25.57 2.40 45.04
CA GLN A 43 26.02 3.68 45.58
C GLN A 43 27.54 3.75 45.72
N ASP A 44 28.17 2.63 46.08
CA ASP A 44 29.62 2.46 46.23
C ASP A 44 30.36 2.47 44.86
N LEU A 45 29.67 2.07 43.78
CA LEU A 45 30.18 2.17 42.40
C LEU A 45 30.23 3.61 41.84
N HIS A 46 29.80 4.62 42.61
CA HIS A 46 29.68 6.03 42.18
C HIS A 46 28.90 6.24 40.87
N LEU A 47 27.98 5.34 40.54
CA LEU A 47 27.11 5.45 39.37
C LEU A 47 25.93 6.38 39.72
N ASP A 48 26.07 7.69 39.48
CA ASP A 48 25.15 8.72 39.99
C ASP A 48 23.71 8.68 39.40
N HIS A 49 23.44 7.93 38.33
CA HIS A 49 22.25 8.18 37.50
C HIS A 49 21.33 7.00 37.19
N ARG A 50 21.58 5.79 37.69
CA ARG A 50 20.77 4.61 37.31
C ARG A 50 20.55 3.59 38.43
N SER A 51 20.57 4.05 39.68
CA SER A 51 20.52 3.17 40.84
C SER A 51 19.08 2.77 41.20
N SER A 52 18.42 2.07 40.28
CA SER A 52 17.38 1.12 40.66
C SER A 52 18.00 -0.27 40.62
N PRO A 53 17.81 -1.12 41.65
CA PRO A 53 18.27 -2.50 41.68
C PRO A 53 17.71 -3.42 40.57
N ALA A 54 16.90 -2.90 39.64
CA ALA A 54 16.22 -3.64 38.59
C ALA A 54 17.04 -3.83 37.30
N PHE A 55 18.00 -2.95 36.99
CA PHE A 55 18.77 -3.04 35.73
C PHE A 55 19.99 -3.94 35.80
N ALA A 56 20.21 -4.49 36.98
CA ALA A 56 21.22 -5.48 37.19
C ALA A 56 20.64 -6.58 38.07
N ASP A 57 20.80 -7.81 37.59
CA ASP A 57 20.37 -8.97 38.34
C ASP A 57 21.43 -9.30 39.39
N LEU A 58 20.99 -9.60 40.61
CA LEU A 58 21.86 -10.05 41.69
C LEU A 58 21.71 -11.55 41.85
N TYR A 59 22.79 -12.25 41.54
CA TYR A 59 22.89 -13.69 41.66
C TYR A 59 23.77 -14.04 42.84
N MET A 60 23.44 -15.12 43.55
CA MET A 60 24.30 -15.68 44.58
C MET A 60 25.08 -16.84 44.02
N ILE A 61 26.36 -16.88 44.34
CA ILE A 61 27.22 -18.01 43.99
C ILE A 61 27.62 -18.72 45.30
N PRO A 62 27.12 -19.94 45.55
CA PRO A 62 27.61 -20.78 46.63
C PRO A 62 28.99 -21.35 46.25
N GLN A 63 29.99 -21.24 47.14
CA GLN A 63 31.24 -22.00 46.98
C GLN A 63 31.45 -22.97 48.14
N ASP A 64 31.79 -24.20 47.80
CA ASP A 64 32.06 -25.29 48.75
C ASP A 64 33.51 -25.28 49.30
N LYS A 65 34.39 -24.42 48.78
CA LYS A 65 35.76 -24.20 49.29
C LYS A 65 36.12 -22.70 49.23
N PRO A 66 36.74 -22.13 50.28
CA PRO A 66 37.17 -20.74 50.27
C PRO A 66 38.35 -20.54 49.30
N VAL A 67 38.22 -19.59 48.37
CA VAL A 67 39.31 -19.12 47.50
C VAL A 67 39.89 -17.85 48.15
N PRO A 68 41.21 -17.74 48.39
CA PRO A 68 41.83 -16.55 48.98
C PRO A 68 41.45 -15.26 48.25
N VAL A 69 41.28 -14.13 48.94
CA VAL A 69 40.89 -12.81 48.35
C VAL A 69 41.78 -12.42 47.16
N ASN A 70 43.06 -12.79 47.21
CA ASN A 70 44.09 -12.53 46.18
C ASN A 70 43.91 -13.43 44.94
N GLU A 71 43.20 -14.55 45.10
CA GLU A 71 42.85 -15.51 44.05
C GLU A 71 41.39 -15.32 43.58
N VAL A 72 40.54 -14.65 44.36
CA VAL A 72 39.15 -14.29 44.05
C VAL A 72 39.11 -13.48 42.75
N GLU A 73 39.85 -12.38 42.59
CA GLU A 73 39.89 -11.59 41.33
C GLU A 73 40.24 -12.46 40.09
N SER A 74 41.13 -13.44 40.27
CA SER A 74 41.58 -14.38 39.23
C SER A 74 40.57 -15.50 38.93
N ALA A 75 39.78 -15.92 39.93
CA ALA A 75 38.68 -16.86 39.78
C ALA A 75 37.43 -16.22 39.13
N LEU A 76 37.23 -14.90 39.31
CA LEU A 76 36.03 -14.16 38.93
C LEU A 76 36.03 -13.60 37.50
N GLY A 77 37.19 -13.27 36.92
CA GLY A 77 37.30 -12.90 35.50
C GLY A 77 36.83 -14.00 34.55
N ARG A 78 36.54 -15.19 35.09
CA ARG A 78 36.08 -16.39 34.40
C ARG A 78 34.59 -16.67 34.55
N LEU A 79 33.84 -15.79 35.23
CA LEU A 79 32.39 -15.92 35.36
C LEU A 79 31.69 -15.55 34.06
N SER A 80 30.91 -16.49 33.51
CA SER A 80 29.91 -16.25 32.46
C SER A 80 28.50 -16.36 33.04
N ILE A 81 27.51 -15.77 32.37
CA ILE A 81 26.10 -15.77 32.82
C ILE A 81 25.51 -17.20 32.88
N ALA A 82 26.14 -18.19 32.23
CA ALA A 82 25.72 -19.60 32.30
C ALA A 82 26.02 -20.30 33.65
N VAL A 83 26.92 -19.75 34.48
CA VAL A 83 27.24 -20.27 35.83
C VAL A 83 26.24 -19.77 36.89
N LEU A 84 25.57 -18.67 36.56
CA LEU A 84 24.51 -18.10 37.36
C LEU A 84 23.30 -19.03 37.17
N GLY A 85 22.78 -19.62 38.24
CA GLY A 85 21.56 -20.44 38.16
C GLY A 85 20.42 -19.70 37.44
N PRO A 86 19.40 -20.42 36.96
CA PRO A 86 18.40 -19.90 36.01
C PRO A 86 17.52 -18.76 36.56
N VAL A 87 17.63 -18.43 37.85
CA VAL A 87 16.79 -17.45 38.52
C VAL A 87 17.63 -16.58 39.47
N PRO A 88 17.54 -15.24 39.36
CA PRO A 88 18.18 -14.33 40.31
C PRO A 88 17.59 -14.44 41.72
N LEU A 89 18.26 -13.88 42.73
CA LEU A 89 17.77 -13.95 44.12
C LEU A 89 16.42 -13.23 44.30
N PRO A 90 15.50 -13.79 45.11
CA PRO A 90 14.17 -13.24 45.33
C PRO A 90 14.21 -11.93 46.15
N ILE A 91 13.39 -10.97 45.74
CA ILE A 91 13.31 -9.60 46.28
C ILE A 91 12.57 -9.60 47.63
N ASN A 92 12.88 -8.66 48.54
CA ASN A 92 12.37 -8.51 49.93
C ASN A 92 12.66 -9.67 50.89
N ALA A 93 13.31 -10.73 50.42
CA ALA A 93 13.75 -11.81 51.29
C ALA A 93 14.83 -11.29 52.24
N LEU A 94 14.65 -11.51 53.55
CA LEU A 94 15.70 -11.24 54.52
C LEU A 94 16.87 -12.18 54.22
N LEU A 95 18.08 -11.65 54.12
CA LEU A 95 19.27 -12.44 53.76
C LEU A 95 19.44 -13.67 54.67
N ARG A 96 19.06 -13.58 55.95
CA ARG A 96 19.06 -14.71 56.90
C ARG A 96 18.18 -15.91 56.49
N SER A 97 17.10 -15.67 55.74
CA SER A 97 16.20 -16.73 55.25
C SER A 97 16.77 -17.45 54.01
N ILE A 98 17.67 -16.78 53.27
CA ILE A 98 18.38 -17.32 52.11
C ILE A 98 19.66 -18.06 52.55
N LEU A 99 20.29 -17.63 53.65
CA LEU A 99 21.59 -18.12 54.16
C LEU A 99 21.46 -19.05 55.39
N ALA A 100 20.61 -20.08 55.32
CA ALA A 100 20.22 -20.91 56.46
C ALA A 100 21.35 -21.66 57.22
N LEU A 101 22.57 -21.72 56.67
CA LEU A 101 23.78 -22.27 57.30
C LEU A 101 24.87 -21.20 57.26
N GLN A 102 25.43 -20.83 58.41
CA GLN A 102 26.53 -19.88 58.43
C GLN A 102 27.72 -20.42 57.61
N PRO A 103 28.18 -19.68 56.58
CA PRO A 103 29.37 -20.09 55.84
C PRO A 103 30.56 -20.17 56.80
N LYS A 104 31.34 -21.25 56.71
CA LYS A 104 32.38 -21.57 57.69
C LYS A 104 33.50 -20.52 57.78
N GLU A 105 33.74 -19.75 56.72
CA GLU A 105 34.75 -18.67 56.65
C GLU A 105 34.25 -17.57 55.69
N ASP A 106 33.84 -16.42 56.23
CA ASP A 106 33.70 -15.03 55.72
C ASP A 106 33.50 -14.68 54.23
N CYS A 107 32.99 -15.53 53.33
CA CYS A 107 32.73 -15.13 51.94
C CYS A 107 31.42 -15.66 51.34
N VAL A 108 30.54 -14.73 50.98
CA VAL A 108 29.41 -14.92 50.05
C VAL A 108 29.64 -14.01 48.85
N HIS A 109 29.49 -14.57 47.64
CA HIS A 109 29.75 -13.89 46.37
C HIS A 109 28.43 -13.53 45.70
N LEU A 110 28.24 -12.24 45.45
CA LEU A 110 27.08 -11.72 44.74
C LEU A 110 27.48 -11.19 43.36
N VAL A 111 26.85 -11.65 42.30
CA VAL A 111 27.11 -11.16 40.94
C VAL A 111 25.95 -10.30 40.48
N LEU A 112 26.23 -9.01 40.35
CA LEU A 112 25.44 -7.94 39.73
C LEU A 112 25.72 -7.94 38.22
N VAL A 113 24.74 -8.10 37.32
CA VAL A 113 25.01 -8.18 35.87
C VAL A 113 24.38 -7.04 35.07
N ASP A 114 25.21 -6.26 34.42
CA ASP A 114 24.96 -5.29 33.35
C ASP A 114 25.18 -5.99 31.99
N ARG A 115 25.07 -5.25 30.89
CA ARG A 115 25.06 -5.71 29.50
C ARG A 115 26.02 -4.75 28.59
N GLY A 116 27.35 -5.00 28.24
CA GLY A 116 28.39 -4.15 27.48
C GLY A 116 29.49 -4.69 26.46
N ILE A 117 30.76 -4.21 26.51
CA ILE A 117 31.54 -3.42 25.48
C ILE A 117 32.99 -3.96 25.11
N PRO A 118 33.58 -3.93 23.86
CA PRO A 118 33.00 -3.64 22.56
C PRO A 118 32.19 -4.79 22.02
N LEU A 119 31.10 -4.42 21.40
CA LEU A 119 30.06 -5.32 20.99
C LEU A 119 30.37 -5.83 19.58
N THR A 120 30.65 -7.13 19.44
CA THR A 120 30.76 -7.78 18.12
C THR A 120 29.36 -7.99 17.56
N VAL A 121 29.09 -7.38 16.42
CA VAL A 121 27.78 -7.40 15.78
C VAL A 121 27.87 -8.08 14.42
N ARG A 122 27.04 -9.11 14.21
CA ARG A 122 26.99 -9.83 12.93
C ARG A 122 26.06 -9.12 11.96
N PHE A 123 26.55 -8.77 10.79
CA PHE A 123 25.77 -8.21 9.69
C PHE A 123 25.35 -9.33 8.73
N TRP A 124 24.09 -9.32 8.30
CA TRP A 124 23.54 -10.30 7.37
C TRP A 124 22.67 -9.63 6.31
N ILE A 125 22.88 -9.99 5.04
CA ILE A 125 22.14 -9.50 3.87
C ILE A 125 21.23 -10.62 3.38
N PRO A 126 19.90 -10.53 3.60
CA PRO A 126 18.97 -11.60 3.22
C PRO A 126 19.01 -11.95 1.73
N SER A 127 18.93 -10.93 0.87
CA SER A 127 18.81 -11.10 -0.58
C SER A 127 19.98 -11.84 -1.25
N THR A 128 21.13 -11.93 -0.58
CA THR A 128 22.34 -12.60 -1.10
C THR A 128 22.85 -13.71 -0.18
N GLY A 129 22.26 -13.88 1.00
CA GLY A 129 22.77 -14.75 2.06
C GLY A 129 24.12 -14.31 2.65
N HIS A 130 24.64 -13.14 2.27
CA HIS A 130 26.00 -12.72 2.65
C HIS A 130 26.07 -12.30 4.13
N GLN A 131 27.11 -12.72 4.85
CA GLN A 131 27.32 -12.44 6.27
C GLN A 131 28.74 -11.95 6.54
N PHE A 132 28.88 -10.96 7.42
CA PHE A 132 30.16 -10.43 7.90
C PHE A 132 30.01 -9.89 9.33
N ASN A 133 31.09 -9.64 10.07
CA ASN A 133 31.04 -9.14 11.45
C ASN A 133 31.75 -7.79 11.58
N VAL A 134 31.27 -6.92 12.47
CA VAL A 134 31.90 -5.64 12.82
C VAL A 134 31.97 -5.50 14.33
N ASP A 135 33.15 -5.16 14.83
CA ASP A 135 33.35 -4.85 16.25
C ASP A 135 33.07 -3.37 16.50
N VAL A 136 32.32 -3.07 17.57
CA VAL A 136 31.89 -1.71 17.89
C VAL A 136 32.32 -1.31 19.29
N ARG A 137 32.94 -0.13 19.45
CA ARG A 137 33.43 0.45 20.72
C ARG A 137 32.52 1.56 21.27
N GLU A 138 32.70 1.94 22.54
CA GLU A 138 31.82 2.90 23.25
C GLU A 138 31.77 4.27 22.58
N ASN A 139 32.88 4.62 21.95
CA ASN A 139 33.10 5.90 21.32
C ASN A 139 33.09 5.80 19.79
N ASP A 140 32.72 4.64 19.21
CA ASP A 140 32.58 4.51 17.75
C ASP A 140 31.26 5.16 17.29
N ASP A 141 31.33 5.94 16.22
CA ASP A 141 30.20 6.67 15.66
C ASP A 141 29.93 6.25 14.21
N GLU A 142 28.91 6.85 13.59
CA GLU A 142 28.49 6.52 12.24
C GLU A 142 29.60 6.77 11.22
N VAL A 143 30.46 7.77 11.43
CA VAL A 143 31.53 8.13 10.51
C VAL A 143 32.66 7.10 10.59
N SER A 144 32.98 6.59 11.78
CA SER A 144 34.06 5.61 11.97
C SER A 144 33.69 4.20 11.49
N LEU A 145 32.41 3.81 11.58
CA LEU A 145 31.96 2.45 11.27
C LEU A 145 31.54 2.25 9.80
N LEU A 146 31.06 3.31 9.12
CA LEU A 146 30.53 3.21 7.76
C LEU A 146 31.53 2.65 6.72
N PRO A 147 32.83 3.02 6.73
CA PRO A 147 33.80 2.50 5.76
C PRO A 147 34.04 1.00 5.93
N ALA A 148 34.05 0.50 7.17
CA ALA A 148 34.23 -0.92 7.47
C ALA A 148 33.02 -1.73 7.00
N ILE A 149 31.80 -1.22 7.26
CA ILE A 149 30.56 -1.85 6.82
C ILE A 149 30.48 -1.90 5.28
N LYS A 150 30.80 -0.79 4.60
CA LYS A 150 30.73 -0.67 3.12
C LYS A 150 31.72 -1.53 2.37
N LYS A 151 32.89 -1.84 2.96
CA LYS A 151 33.93 -2.65 2.33
C LYS A 151 33.45 -4.06 1.98
N ASP A 152 32.64 -4.65 2.86
CA ASP A 152 32.20 -6.04 2.76
C ASP A 152 30.77 -6.17 2.21
N ILE A 153 30.12 -5.06 1.84
CA ILE A 153 28.84 -5.08 1.14
C ILE A 153 29.04 -5.40 -0.35
N PRO A 154 28.31 -6.37 -0.93
CA PRO A 154 28.42 -6.72 -2.35
C PRO A 154 28.24 -5.50 -3.28
N THR A 155 29.06 -5.43 -4.33
CA THR A 155 29.03 -4.33 -5.33
C THR A 155 27.72 -4.22 -6.10
N SER A 156 26.86 -5.25 -6.06
CA SER A 156 25.52 -5.24 -6.63
C SER A 156 24.49 -4.41 -5.83
N MET A 157 24.82 -4.00 -4.60
CA MET A 157 23.95 -3.16 -3.76
C MET A 157 24.39 -1.68 -3.78
N ASP A 158 23.42 -0.78 -3.80
CA ASP A 158 23.68 0.66 -3.67
C ASP A 158 24.06 1.00 -2.23
N GLN A 159 25.36 1.26 -2.02
CA GLN A 159 25.93 1.57 -0.71
C GLN A 159 25.47 2.92 -0.14
N ALA A 160 24.83 3.79 -0.94
CA ALA A 160 24.25 5.05 -0.46
C ALA A 160 22.85 4.87 0.16
N ASN A 161 22.18 3.75 -0.12
CA ASN A 161 20.79 3.49 0.25
C ASN A 161 20.67 2.21 1.07
N LEU A 162 21.33 2.13 2.22
CA LEU A 162 21.28 0.97 3.10
C LEU A 162 20.52 1.29 4.39
N VAL A 163 19.73 0.32 4.84
CA VAL A 163 18.97 0.37 6.08
C VAL A 163 19.38 -0.82 6.95
N PHE A 164 19.64 -0.56 8.22
CA PHE A 164 20.10 -1.54 9.19
C PHE A 164 18.98 -1.86 10.17
N TYR A 165 18.80 -3.13 10.51
CA TYR A 165 17.81 -3.59 11.49
C TYR A 165 18.51 -4.45 12.54
N LYS A 166 18.32 -4.17 13.83
CA LYS A 166 18.83 -4.97 14.94
C LYS A 166 17.96 -6.22 15.19
N THR A 167 18.59 -7.33 15.54
CA THR A 167 17.99 -8.58 16.01
C THR A 167 18.98 -9.39 16.87
N SER A 168 18.55 -10.47 17.52
CA SER A 168 19.43 -11.39 18.27
C SER A 168 18.94 -12.83 18.22
N TYR A 169 19.87 -13.80 18.20
CA TYR A 169 19.55 -15.24 18.10
C TYR A 169 20.50 -16.11 18.90
N ARG A 170 20.01 -17.26 19.38
CA ARG A 170 20.87 -18.26 20.05
C ARG A 170 21.85 -18.91 19.08
N ASN A 171 21.40 -19.25 17.87
CA ASN A 171 22.24 -19.79 16.81
C ASN A 171 22.19 -18.88 15.57
N PRO A 172 23.33 -18.37 15.07
CA PRO A 172 23.36 -17.52 13.88
C PRO A 172 22.83 -18.16 12.59
N GLU A 173 22.79 -19.49 12.52
CA GLU A 173 22.24 -20.25 11.39
C GLU A 173 20.69 -20.18 11.31
N GLU A 174 20.03 -19.62 12.32
CA GLU A 174 18.57 -19.41 12.34
C GLU A 174 18.12 -18.20 11.48
N LEU A 175 19.06 -17.39 11.01
CA LEU A 175 18.81 -16.26 10.11
C LEU A 175 18.46 -16.75 8.70
N ASN A 176 17.26 -16.45 8.23
CA ASN A 176 16.75 -16.80 6.90
C ASN A 176 15.99 -15.62 6.27
N ASP A 177 15.70 -15.65 4.97
CA ASP A 177 15.17 -14.52 4.20
C ASP A 177 13.92 -13.82 4.78
N THR A 178 13.18 -14.48 5.67
CA THR A 178 11.97 -13.95 6.33
C THR A 178 12.25 -13.32 7.71
N THR A 179 13.46 -13.43 8.24
CA THR A 179 13.85 -12.89 9.55
C THR A 179 13.58 -11.39 9.61
N GLU A 180 12.72 -11.02 10.56
CA GLU A 180 12.37 -9.64 10.86
C GLU A 180 13.33 -9.07 11.93
N GLY A 181 13.56 -7.76 11.89
CA GLY A 181 14.40 -7.06 12.86
C GLY A 181 13.84 -5.68 13.15
N GLN A 182 14.29 -5.06 14.24
CA GLN A 182 13.92 -3.70 14.62
C GLN A 182 14.80 -2.69 13.88
N LEU A 183 14.20 -1.69 13.23
CA LEU A 183 14.95 -0.66 12.52
C LEU A 183 15.97 0.04 13.46
N LEU A 184 17.22 0.17 13.01
CA LEU A 184 18.28 0.95 13.65
C LEU A 184 18.36 2.33 12.99
N PRO A 185 17.75 3.38 13.55
CA PRO A 185 17.82 4.72 13.01
C PRO A 185 19.19 5.34 13.31
N ASN A 186 20.01 5.55 12.27
CA ASN A 186 21.36 6.14 12.30
C ASN A 186 22.42 5.26 13.02
N LEU A 187 23.58 5.05 12.40
CA LEU A 187 24.62 4.12 12.88
C LEU A 187 25.45 4.64 14.08
N ASN A 188 25.16 5.85 14.58
CA ASN A 188 25.93 6.56 15.60
C ASN A 188 25.98 5.89 17.00
N LYS A 189 25.22 4.82 17.24
CA LYS A 189 25.08 4.20 18.58
C LYS A 189 24.97 2.67 18.55
N LEU A 190 25.57 1.99 17.56
CA LEU A 190 25.45 0.53 17.43
C LEU A 190 25.82 -0.22 18.72
N PHE A 191 26.77 0.35 19.44
CA PHE A 191 27.32 -0.18 20.67
C PHE A 191 26.34 -0.34 21.83
N THR A 192 25.53 0.70 22.09
CA THR A 192 24.49 0.68 23.14
C THR A 192 23.18 0.11 22.60
N ALA A 193 23.09 -0.10 21.28
CA ALA A 193 21.88 -0.58 20.65
C ALA A 193 21.51 -1.99 21.09
N PHE A 194 22.45 -2.79 21.62
CA PHE A 194 22.21 -4.17 22.03
C PHE A 194 22.28 -4.41 23.53
N ASP A 195 22.26 -3.34 24.36
CA ASP A 195 22.21 -3.35 25.84
C ASP A 195 21.13 -4.30 26.43
N ASP A 196 20.09 -4.62 25.64
CA ASP A 196 18.96 -5.49 25.93
C ASP A 196 19.09 -6.96 25.44
N THR A 197 20.16 -7.30 24.71
CA THR A 197 20.34 -8.65 24.17
C THR A 197 20.62 -9.66 25.29
N PRO A 198 19.89 -10.79 25.37
CA PRO A 198 20.21 -11.87 26.32
C PRO A 198 21.65 -12.36 26.11
N PHE A 199 22.39 -12.68 27.17
CA PHE A 199 23.78 -13.18 27.02
C PHE A 199 23.88 -14.49 26.23
N SER A 200 22.79 -15.27 26.20
CA SER A 200 22.73 -16.51 25.43
C SER A 200 22.46 -16.28 23.93
N GLU A 201 22.37 -15.03 23.48
CA GLU A 201 22.02 -14.66 22.10
C GLU A 201 23.07 -13.73 21.48
N LEU A 202 23.33 -13.90 20.19
CA LEU A 202 24.29 -13.11 19.43
C LEU A 202 23.63 -11.83 18.88
N PRO A 203 24.22 -10.64 19.13
CA PRO A 203 23.85 -9.39 18.46
C PRO A 203 23.98 -9.48 16.94
N CYS A 204 22.89 -9.23 16.21
CA CYS A 204 22.87 -9.25 14.75
C CYS A 204 22.21 -7.99 14.16
N VAL A 205 22.71 -7.56 13.01
CA VAL A 205 22.18 -6.50 12.17
C VAL A 205 21.83 -7.06 10.79
N ILE A 206 20.56 -6.94 10.42
CA ILE A 206 20.08 -7.23 9.07
C ILE A 206 20.30 -5.99 8.22
N VAL A 207 21.04 -6.14 7.12
CA VAL A 207 21.31 -5.07 6.15
C VAL A 207 20.37 -5.24 4.97
N ARG A 208 19.59 -4.21 4.68
CA ARG A 208 18.70 -4.18 3.52
C ARG A 208 18.97 -2.93 2.70
N GLN A 209 18.95 -3.06 1.38
CA GLN A 209 18.93 -1.89 0.52
C GLN A 209 17.57 -1.20 0.71
N GLN A 210 17.60 0.10 0.96
CA GLN A 210 16.44 0.96 0.80
C GLN A 210 16.07 0.91 -0.67
N GLY A 211 15.23 -0.05 -1.05
CA GLY A 211 14.53 0.01 -2.31
C GLY A 211 13.81 1.34 -2.35
N ARG A 212 13.80 2.01 -3.51
CA ARG A 212 12.72 2.95 -3.86
C ARG A 212 11.46 2.41 -3.22
N LYS A 213 10.90 3.08 -2.20
CA LYS A 213 9.76 2.64 -1.38
C LYS A 213 9.03 1.45 -2.00
N HIS A 214 9.52 0.23 -1.78
CA HIS A 214 8.70 -0.93 -2.02
C HIS A 214 8.01 -1.13 -0.69
N HIS A 215 6.80 -0.58 -0.67
CA HIS A 215 5.74 -0.72 0.29
C HIS A 215 5.86 -1.97 1.18
N LEU A 216 5.47 -1.83 2.45
CA LEU A 216 4.75 -2.83 3.25
C LEU A 216 4.51 -4.14 2.51
N SER A 217 4.95 -5.28 3.06
CA SER A 217 4.61 -6.63 2.59
C SER A 217 3.27 -6.60 1.87
N TRP A 218 3.32 -6.87 0.56
CA TRP A 218 2.13 -6.81 -0.27
C TRP A 218 1.33 -8.12 -0.11
N ASP A 219 1.32 -8.75 1.08
CA ASP A 219 0.38 -9.84 1.31
C ASP A 219 -1.00 -9.21 1.56
N PRO A 220 -1.98 -9.35 0.64
CA PRO A 220 -3.31 -8.79 0.81
C PRO A 220 -4.00 -9.35 2.06
N VAL A 221 -3.67 -10.57 2.49
CA VAL A 221 -4.20 -11.14 3.74
C VAL A 221 -3.66 -10.39 4.95
N GLU A 222 -2.35 -10.18 4.98
CA GLU A 222 -1.69 -9.48 6.08
C GLU A 222 -2.16 -8.02 6.18
N ARG A 223 -2.33 -7.34 5.04
CA ARG A 223 -2.90 -5.98 5.00
C ARG A 223 -4.34 -5.93 5.46
N ALA A 224 -5.18 -6.86 5.04
CA ALA A 224 -6.58 -6.93 5.49
C ALA A 224 -6.65 -7.07 7.02
N ILE A 225 -5.77 -7.89 7.60
CA ILE A 225 -5.69 -8.08 9.05
C ILE A 225 -5.18 -6.82 9.76
N LYS A 226 -4.23 -6.09 9.16
CA LYS A 226 -3.58 -4.90 9.74
C LYS A 226 -4.40 -3.61 9.73
N GLN A 227 -5.55 -3.54 9.04
CA GLN A 227 -6.44 -2.34 8.97
C GLN A 227 -7.17 -2.01 10.29
N ARG A 228 -6.43 -1.82 11.38
CA ARG A 228 -6.94 -1.72 12.76
C ARG A 228 -8.03 -0.67 12.93
N LYS A 229 -7.94 0.50 12.27
CA LYS A 229 -8.92 1.58 12.49
C LYS A 229 -10.32 1.23 11.96
N LEU A 230 -10.41 0.51 10.84
CA LEU A 230 -11.68 0.03 10.27
C LEU A 230 -12.27 -1.14 11.06
N HIS A 231 -11.43 -1.86 11.81
CA HIS A 231 -11.82 -3.05 12.58
C HIS A 231 -12.19 -2.72 14.03
N ASP A 232 -11.42 -1.87 14.71
CA ASP A 232 -11.57 -1.59 16.13
C ASP A 232 -12.73 -0.61 16.43
N LYS A 233 -13.14 0.19 15.44
CA LYS A 233 -14.30 1.10 15.54
C LYS A 233 -15.48 0.59 14.73
N ALA A 234 -16.70 0.76 15.25
CA ALA A 234 -17.92 0.47 14.50
C ALA A 234 -18.03 1.41 13.28
N PRO A 235 -18.42 0.93 12.09
CA PRO A 235 -18.54 1.80 10.92
C PRO A 235 -19.49 2.98 11.15
N SER A 236 -20.59 2.77 11.87
CA SER A 236 -21.59 3.78 12.25
C SER A 236 -21.09 4.96 13.11
N VAL A 237 -19.87 4.88 13.64
CA VAL A 237 -19.23 5.97 14.38
C VAL A 237 -18.08 6.64 13.61
N MET A 238 -17.85 6.25 12.35
CA MET A 238 -16.83 6.86 11.50
C MET A 238 -17.34 8.14 10.84
N GLY A 239 -17.27 9.24 11.61
CA GLY A 239 -17.53 10.58 11.12
C GLY A 239 -16.45 11.11 10.18
N VAL A 240 -16.64 12.35 9.72
CA VAL A 240 -15.69 13.03 8.81
C VAL A 240 -14.26 13.10 9.36
N PRO A 241 -14.01 13.46 10.65
CA PRO A 241 -12.65 13.51 11.18
C PRO A 241 -11.94 12.16 11.15
N GLU A 242 -12.62 11.08 11.53
CA GLU A 242 -12.12 9.71 11.47
C GLU A 242 -11.77 9.32 10.04
N TYR A 243 -12.69 9.59 9.11
CA TYR A 243 -12.50 9.35 7.69
C TYR A 243 -11.23 10.04 7.17
N LEU A 244 -11.05 11.34 7.46
CA LEU A 244 -9.86 12.08 7.07
C LEU A 244 -8.58 11.48 7.68
N SER A 245 -8.66 10.96 8.91
CA SER A 245 -7.53 10.28 9.56
C SER A 245 -7.14 8.96 8.89
N LEU A 246 -8.09 8.24 8.26
CA LEU A 246 -7.81 7.04 7.46
C LEU A 246 -7.05 7.42 6.21
N GLN A 247 -7.44 8.53 5.58
CA GLN A 247 -6.84 9.01 4.33
C GLN A 247 -5.36 9.38 4.50
N ILE A 248 -4.92 9.79 5.69
CA ILE A 248 -3.52 10.14 5.96
C ILE A 248 -2.65 8.88 6.15
N ASN A 249 -3.22 7.75 6.56
CA ASN A 249 -2.46 6.53 6.84
C ASN A 249 -2.55 5.52 5.68
N SER A 250 -1.42 5.29 4.99
CA SER A 250 -1.33 4.37 3.85
C SER A 250 -1.81 2.94 4.10
N THR A 251 -1.77 2.41 5.34
CA THR A 251 -2.24 1.06 5.66
C THR A 251 -3.74 0.99 5.93
N GLU A 252 -4.33 2.10 6.34
CA GLU A 252 -5.75 2.23 6.73
C GLU A 252 -6.59 2.94 5.65
N ARG A 253 -5.92 3.43 4.60
CA ARG A 253 -6.51 4.27 3.57
C ARG A 253 -7.62 3.54 2.83
N LEU A 254 -8.78 4.18 2.73
CA LEU A 254 -9.82 3.83 1.75
C LEU A 254 -9.50 4.59 0.46
N PHE A 255 -9.38 3.90 -0.66
CA PHE A 255 -9.19 4.57 -1.95
C PHE A 255 -10.53 5.11 -2.45
N ASP A 256 -10.65 6.43 -2.37
CA ASP A 256 -11.73 7.18 -2.99
C ASP A 256 -11.18 8.13 -4.06
N TYR A 257 -12.00 8.45 -5.04
CA TYR A 257 -11.58 9.26 -6.19
C TYR A 257 -11.73 10.78 -5.92
N ARG A 258 -11.82 11.21 -4.65
CA ARG A 258 -11.95 12.64 -4.29
C ARG A 258 -10.57 13.30 -4.29
N ARG A 259 -10.42 14.39 -5.06
CA ARG A 259 -9.21 15.23 -5.02
C ARG A 259 -9.10 15.95 -3.67
N ARG A 260 -7.92 15.91 -3.05
CA ARG A 260 -7.61 16.78 -1.89
C ARG A 260 -7.36 18.22 -2.35
N VAL A 261 -7.87 19.16 -1.57
CA VAL A 261 -7.80 20.61 -1.87
C VAL A 261 -6.46 21.23 -1.44
N ASP A 262 -5.74 20.62 -0.49
CA ASP A 262 -4.63 21.25 0.25
C ASP A 262 -3.30 20.48 0.18
N ASP A 263 -2.95 19.91 -0.98
CA ASP A 263 -1.57 19.45 -1.17
C ASP A 263 -1.03 19.99 -2.49
N SER A 264 -0.18 21.01 -2.37
CA SER A 264 0.67 21.50 -3.46
C SER A 264 1.75 20.48 -3.84
N ARG A 265 1.83 19.35 -3.11
CA ARG A 265 2.53 18.13 -3.53
C ARG A 265 1.53 17.27 -4.29
N GLU A 266 1.85 16.98 -5.53
CA GLU A 266 1.06 16.12 -6.40
C GLU A 266 0.55 14.87 -5.65
N LEU A 267 -0.77 14.66 -5.74
CA LEU A 267 -1.51 13.61 -5.06
C LEU A 267 -0.86 12.24 -5.25
N PRO A 268 -0.64 11.45 -4.18
CA PRO A 268 -0.28 10.03 -4.30
C PRO A 268 -1.50 9.16 -4.71
N GLU A 269 -2.39 9.69 -5.55
CA GLU A 269 -3.66 9.07 -5.97
C GLU A 269 -3.63 8.52 -7.40
N LYS A 270 -2.49 8.63 -8.09
CA LYS A 270 -2.34 8.25 -9.49
C LYS A 270 -1.92 6.79 -9.72
N ASP A 271 -2.03 5.90 -8.73
CA ASP A 271 -1.53 4.53 -8.85
C ASP A 271 -2.62 3.46 -9.01
N LEU A 272 -3.90 3.83 -8.88
CA LEU A 272 -5.01 2.90 -9.05
C LEU A 272 -5.69 3.11 -10.40
N PRO A 273 -5.82 2.07 -11.24
CA PRO A 273 -6.60 2.18 -12.46
C PRO A 273 -8.10 2.36 -12.15
N PRO A 274 -8.90 2.84 -13.11
CA PRO A 274 -10.35 2.89 -13.02
C PRO A 274 -10.94 1.53 -12.66
N ILE A 275 -12.04 1.56 -11.92
CA ILE A 275 -12.67 0.35 -11.39
C ILE A 275 -13.16 -0.59 -12.51
N GLU A 276 -13.52 -0.07 -13.68
CA GLU A 276 -13.94 -0.86 -14.85
C GLU A 276 -12.88 -1.81 -15.38
N VAL A 277 -11.58 -1.51 -15.20
CA VAL A 277 -10.49 -2.39 -15.62
C VAL A 277 -9.96 -3.24 -14.47
N LEU A 278 -10.49 -3.09 -13.25
CA LEU A 278 -10.19 -3.99 -12.14
C LEU A 278 -11.06 -5.25 -12.16
N PHE A 279 -12.27 -5.14 -12.74
CA PHE A 279 -13.21 -6.24 -12.93
C PHE A 279 -14.23 -5.91 -14.04
N ASP A 280 -14.33 -6.78 -15.05
CA ASP A 280 -15.18 -6.58 -16.23
C ASP A 280 -16.64 -6.27 -15.92
N GLY A 281 -17.18 -6.80 -14.80
CA GLY A 281 -18.55 -6.52 -14.38
C GLY A 281 -18.80 -5.03 -14.13
N PHE A 282 -17.82 -4.30 -13.60
CA PHE A 282 -17.93 -2.85 -13.41
C PHE A 282 -17.92 -2.12 -14.75
N GLY A 283 -17.09 -2.56 -15.71
CA GLY A 283 -17.09 -2.03 -17.07
C GLY A 283 -18.44 -2.26 -17.78
N LYS A 284 -19.04 -3.45 -17.66
CA LYS A 284 -20.37 -3.75 -18.21
C LYS A 284 -21.46 -2.88 -17.59
N PHE A 285 -21.41 -2.63 -16.28
CA PHE A 285 -22.31 -1.69 -15.62
C PHE A 285 -22.21 -0.31 -16.26
N LEU A 286 -20.99 0.24 -16.35
CA LEU A 286 -20.76 1.58 -16.87
C LEU A 286 -21.08 1.69 -18.37
N GLU A 287 -20.91 0.62 -19.13
CA GLU A 287 -21.32 0.55 -20.53
C GLU A 287 -22.83 0.67 -20.69
N ILE A 288 -23.60 -0.14 -19.96
CA ILE A 288 -25.08 -0.04 -19.94
C ILE A 288 -25.52 1.34 -19.49
N TRP A 289 -24.87 1.87 -18.45
CA TRP A 289 -25.18 3.18 -17.90
C TRP A 289 -24.94 4.30 -18.92
N ARG A 290 -23.73 4.38 -19.52
CA ARG A 290 -23.34 5.43 -20.48
C ARG A 290 -24.07 5.31 -21.82
N ALA A 291 -24.38 4.09 -22.25
CA ALA A 291 -25.18 3.79 -23.43
C ALA A 291 -26.54 4.50 -23.42
N ALA A 292 -27.19 4.57 -22.27
CA ALA A 292 -28.49 5.23 -22.15
C ALA A 292 -28.43 6.75 -22.38
N TYR A 293 -27.25 7.36 -22.21
CA TYR A 293 -27.03 8.80 -22.43
C TYR A 293 -26.46 9.11 -23.81
N SER A 294 -25.91 8.10 -24.51
CA SER A 294 -25.30 8.25 -25.84
C SER A 294 -26.15 7.49 -26.84
N SER A 295 -27.02 8.21 -27.55
CA SER A 295 -27.95 7.69 -28.56
C SER A 295 -27.27 6.73 -29.55
N GLY A 296 -27.41 5.41 -29.35
CA GLY A 296 -26.96 4.39 -30.31
C GLY A 296 -26.66 2.99 -29.76
N PHE A 297 -26.56 2.78 -28.45
CA PHE A 297 -26.38 1.44 -27.88
C PHE A 297 -27.69 0.90 -27.31
N GLU A 298 -28.26 -0.12 -27.96
CA GLU A 298 -29.42 -0.86 -27.44
C GLU A 298 -28.98 -1.75 -26.27
N ALA A 299 -28.78 -1.14 -25.10
CA ALA A 299 -28.72 -1.93 -23.87
C ALA A 299 -30.04 -2.72 -23.76
N LYS A 300 -29.97 -4.02 -23.42
CA LYS A 300 -31.18 -4.82 -23.18
C LYS A 300 -32.05 -4.06 -22.18
N PRO A 301 -33.26 -3.61 -22.55
CA PRO A 301 -34.06 -2.79 -21.68
C PRO A 301 -34.44 -3.60 -20.44
N ALA A 302 -34.50 -2.95 -19.27
CA ALA A 302 -35.10 -3.54 -18.07
C ALA A 302 -36.44 -4.17 -18.45
N THR A 303 -36.67 -5.41 -18.00
CA THR A 303 -37.93 -6.13 -18.29
C THR A 303 -39.11 -5.33 -17.76
N VAL A 304 -40.29 -5.52 -18.36
CA VAL A 304 -41.52 -4.84 -17.91
C VAL A 304 -41.80 -5.11 -16.43
N GLU A 305 -41.52 -6.35 -15.98
CA GLU A 305 -41.63 -6.74 -14.58
C GLU A 305 -40.65 -6.00 -13.68
N MET A 306 -39.38 -5.93 -14.09
CA MET A 306 -38.35 -5.19 -13.36
C MET A 306 -38.72 -3.71 -13.20
N ARG A 307 -39.23 -3.07 -14.26
CA ARG A 307 -39.66 -1.66 -14.20
C ARG A 307 -40.78 -1.46 -13.18
N LYS A 308 -41.80 -2.33 -13.18
CA LYS A 308 -42.88 -2.29 -12.19
C LYS A 308 -42.34 -2.45 -10.76
N ASN A 309 -41.38 -3.34 -10.55
CA ASN A 309 -40.78 -3.53 -9.23
C ASN A 309 -39.93 -2.32 -8.81
N VAL A 310 -39.22 -1.68 -9.75
CA VAL A 310 -38.52 -0.41 -9.52
C VAL A 310 -39.51 0.70 -9.19
N ASP A 311 -40.68 0.74 -9.83
CA ASP A 311 -41.71 1.71 -9.51
C ASP A 311 -42.18 1.56 -8.06
N VAL A 312 -42.56 0.34 -7.67
CA VAL A 312 -42.96 0.03 -6.30
C VAL A 312 -41.86 0.38 -5.31
N PHE A 313 -40.60 0.05 -5.61
CA PHE A 313 -39.46 0.42 -4.76
C PHE A 313 -39.34 1.93 -4.58
N ALA A 314 -39.35 2.69 -5.68
CA ALA A 314 -39.17 4.13 -5.63
C ALA A 314 -40.32 4.83 -4.90
N ASP A 315 -41.56 4.36 -5.10
CA ASP A 315 -42.72 4.87 -4.37
C ASP A 315 -42.62 4.56 -2.87
N THR A 316 -42.13 3.36 -2.51
CA THR A 316 -41.86 2.96 -1.12
C THR A 316 -40.80 3.87 -0.48
N MET A 317 -39.66 4.08 -1.15
CA MET A 317 -38.58 4.95 -0.66
C MET A 317 -38.92 6.44 -0.68
N SER A 318 -40.06 6.83 -1.24
CA SER A 318 -40.56 8.20 -1.20
C SER A 318 -41.39 8.50 0.06
N CYS A 319 -41.72 7.48 0.87
CA CYS A 319 -42.46 7.65 2.10
C CYS A 319 -41.59 8.17 3.24
N ALA A 320 -42.18 8.95 4.15
CA ALA A 320 -41.54 9.34 5.40
C ALA A 320 -41.75 8.25 6.45
N TYR A 321 -40.66 7.75 7.04
CA TYR A 321 -40.69 6.73 8.07
C TYR A 321 -40.29 7.34 9.42
N LEU A 322 -41.04 7.00 10.48
CA LEU A 322 -40.74 7.44 11.85
C LEU A 322 -39.65 6.59 12.52
N ASP A 323 -39.44 5.36 12.02
CA ASP A 323 -38.49 4.38 12.53
C ASP A 323 -37.54 3.94 11.40
N GLU A 324 -36.23 4.07 11.63
CA GLU A 324 -35.18 3.59 10.71
C GLU A 324 -35.33 2.08 10.44
N GLY A 325 -35.71 1.29 11.44
CA GLY A 325 -35.86 -0.16 11.27
C GLY A 325 -36.91 -0.54 10.22
N ALA A 326 -37.99 0.25 10.10
CA ALA A 326 -39.09 -0.03 9.19
C ALA A 326 -38.72 0.20 7.72
N ILE A 327 -38.05 1.32 7.40
CA ILE A 327 -37.63 1.61 6.02
C ILE A 327 -36.57 0.61 5.52
N HIS A 328 -35.69 0.13 6.40
CA HIS A 328 -34.68 -0.86 6.04
C HIS A 328 -35.35 -2.17 5.62
N LEU A 329 -36.31 -2.66 6.41
CA LEU A 329 -37.01 -3.93 6.12
C LEU A 329 -37.82 -3.85 4.82
N GLU A 330 -38.59 -2.78 4.63
CA GLU A 330 -39.38 -2.60 3.40
C GLU A 330 -38.49 -2.40 2.18
N GLY A 331 -37.47 -1.55 2.28
CA GLY A 331 -36.52 -1.31 1.20
C GLY A 331 -35.81 -2.58 0.75
N LEU A 332 -35.36 -3.42 1.69
CA LEU A 332 -34.71 -4.70 1.36
C LEU A 332 -35.64 -5.69 0.68
N ASP A 333 -36.89 -5.80 1.11
CA ASP A 333 -37.89 -6.66 0.46
C ASP A 333 -38.11 -6.25 -1.01
N LYS A 334 -38.20 -4.94 -1.26
CA LYS A 334 -38.35 -4.40 -2.61
C LYS A 334 -37.09 -4.57 -3.46
N LEU A 335 -35.89 -4.36 -2.90
CA LEU A 335 -34.63 -4.66 -3.58
C LEU A 335 -34.53 -6.14 -3.98
N ASN A 336 -34.87 -7.05 -3.06
CA ASN A 336 -34.91 -8.49 -3.34
C ASN A 336 -35.87 -8.82 -4.49
N THR A 337 -37.05 -8.21 -4.49
CA THR A 337 -38.06 -8.37 -5.55
C THR A 337 -37.53 -7.91 -6.91
N ILE A 338 -36.86 -6.75 -6.96
CA ILE A 338 -36.21 -6.24 -8.18
C ILE A 338 -35.17 -7.24 -8.68
N PHE A 339 -34.18 -7.61 -7.86
CA PHE A 339 -33.06 -8.43 -8.32
C PHE A 339 -33.46 -9.85 -8.71
N ARG A 340 -34.47 -10.44 -8.05
CA ARG A 340 -35.04 -11.75 -8.42
C ARG A 340 -35.77 -11.75 -9.76
N SER A 341 -36.29 -10.62 -10.21
CA SER A 341 -36.92 -10.51 -11.55
C SER A 341 -35.93 -10.73 -12.71
N THR A 342 -34.62 -10.73 -12.41
CA THR A 342 -33.55 -10.93 -13.40
C THR A 342 -32.91 -12.32 -13.35
N GLY A 343 -33.31 -13.16 -12.39
CA GLY A 343 -32.79 -14.52 -12.22
C GLY A 343 -32.78 -14.98 -10.75
N PRO A 344 -32.52 -16.29 -10.51
CA PRO A 344 -32.44 -16.83 -9.16
C PRO A 344 -31.23 -16.26 -8.41
N ARG A 345 -31.46 -15.68 -7.23
CA ARG A 345 -30.43 -15.06 -6.40
C ARG A 345 -30.71 -15.25 -4.91
N ASP A 346 -29.64 -15.27 -4.13
CA ASP A 346 -29.72 -15.26 -2.67
C ASP A 346 -30.29 -13.94 -2.18
N SER A 347 -31.07 -14.01 -1.10
CA SER A 347 -31.75 -12.84 -0.55
C SER A 347 -30.76 -11.90 0.13
N ILE A 348 -30.93 -10.61 -0.10
CA ILE A 348 -30.30 -9.55 0.70
C ILE A 348 -31.04 -9.51 2.03
N THR A 349 -30.32 -9.78 3.12
CA THR A 349 -30.89 -9.85 4.47
C THR A 349 -30.10 -8.97 5.43
N PRO A 350 -30.74 -8.39 6.46
CA PRO A 350 -30.02 -7.78 7.56
C PRO A 350 -29.25 -8.85 8.33
N GLY A 351 -28.07 -8.52 8.84
CA GLY A 351 -27.24 -9.53 9.50
C GLY A 351 -26.05 -8.99 10.26
N ASP A 352 -25.53 -9.87 11.12
CA ASP A 352 -24.26 -9.64 11.81
C ASP A 352 -23.09 -9.81 10.84
N ILE A 353 -22.08 -8.96 10.98
CA ILE A 353 -20.83 -9.11 10.23
C ILE A 353 -20.12 -10.39 10.70
N PRO A 354 -19.72 -11.29 9.79
CA PRO A 354 -18.94 -12.46 10.15
C PRO A 354 -17.65 -12.08 10.92
N GLY A 355 -17.42 -12.70 12.08
CA GLY A 355 -16.17 -12.58 12.85
C GLY A 355 -16.03 -11.39 13.79
N ALA A 356 -17.10 -10.66 14.10
CA ALA A 356 -17.08 -9.66 15.16
C ALA A 356 -16.94 -10.30 16.56
N SER A 357 -15.98 -9.82 17.35
CA SER A 357 -15.77 -10.24 18.75
C SER A 357 -16.96 -9.79 19.61
N VAL A 358 -17.42 -10.67 20.50
CA VAL A 358 -18.56 -10.52 21.42
C VAL A 358 -18.37 -9.37 22.45
N ALA A 359 -17.23 -8.67 22.44
CA ALA A 359 -16.86 -7.71 23.48
C ALA A 359 -17.44 -6.29 23.34
N SER A 360 -18.15 -5.95 22.26
CA SER A 360 -18.99 -4.74 22.14
C SER A 360 -19.97 -4.93 20.98
N GLN A 361 -21.17 -4.34 21.07
CA GLN A 361 -22.30 -4.51 20.14
C GLN A 361 -21.86 -4.83 18.70
N THR A 362 -22.17 -6.04 18.23
CA THR A 362 -21.90 -6.49 16.86
C THR A 362 -22.48 -5.46 15.89
N PRO A 363 -21.67 -4.80 15.04
CA PRO A 363 -22.24 -3.86 14.09
C PRO A 363 -23.10 -4.63 13.10
N ARG A 364 -24.37 -4.23 13.00
CA ARG A 364 -25.36 -4.86 12.13
C ARG A 364 -25.32 -4.17 10.78
N ILE A 365 -25.20 -4.95 9.71
CA ILE A 365 -25.34 -4.44 8.34
C ILE A 365 -26.83 -4.44 8.00
N ASP A 366 -27.31 -3.37 7.37
CA ASP A 366 -28.71 -3.28 6.93
C ASP A 366 -29.04 -4.32 5.86
N GLY A 367 -28.21 -4.45 4.81
CA GLY A 367 -28.36 -5.50 3.81
C GLY A 367 -27.05 -6.14 3.40
N LEU A 368 -26.99 -7.47 3.47
CA LEU A 368 -25.89 -8.26 2.94
C LEU A 368 -26.43 -9.47 2.17
N SER A 369 -25.86 -9.74 1.00
CA SER A 369 -25.95 -11.04 0.35
C SER A 369 -24.57 -11.52 -0.07
N CYS A 370 -24.31 -12.81 0.14
CA CYS A 370 -23.03 -13.45 -0.09
C CYS A 370 -23.24 -14.78 -0.83
N TYR A 371 -22.39 -15.06 -1.81
CA TYR A 371 -22.30 -16.39 -2.39
C TYR A 371 -21.23 -17.20 -1.65
N ASN A 372 -21.64 -18.25 -0.91
CA ASN A 372 -20.75 -19.06 -0.09
C ASN A 372 -19.82 -18.23 0.81
N GLY A 373 -20.31 -17.13 1.40
CA GLY A 373 -19.54 -16.23 2.26
C GLY A 373 -18.66 -15.20 1.53
N ILE A 374 -18.59 -15.21 0.20
CA ILE A 374 -17.97 -14.14 -0.60
C ILE A 374 -19.02 -13.05 -0.82
N PRO A 375 -18.75 -11.77 -0.47
CA PRO A 375 -19.75 -10.71 -0.58
C PRO A 375 -20.15 -10.47 -2.04
N SER A 376 -21.45 -10.32 -2.28
CA SER A 376 -22.01 -10.00 -3.60
C SER A 376 -22.62 -8.61 -3.64
N ILE A 377 -23.37 -8.25 -2.60
CA ILE A 377 -23.99 -6.94 -2.43
C ILE A 377 -24.02 -6.52 -0.96
N ILE A 378 -23.76 -5.24 -0.72
CA ILE A 378 -23.89 -4.56 0.58
C ILE A 378 -24.80 -3.36 0.41
N VAL A 379 -25.77 -3.21 1.30
CA VAL A 379 -26.74 -2.10 1.29
C VAL A 379 -26.66 -1.38 2.63
N GLU A 380 -26.59 -0.06 2.58
CA GLU A 380 -26.62 0.84 3.73
C GLU A 380 -27.80 1.80 3.60
N PHE A 381 -28.61 1.91 4.66
CA PHE A 381 -29.72 2.85 4.72
C PHE A 381 -29.45 3.96 5.73
N LYS A 382 -29.95 5.17 5.44
CA LYS A 382 -30.10 6.26 6.40
C LYS A 382 -31.44 6.95 6.18
N ASN A 383 -32.11 7.33 7.27
CA ASN A 383 -33.37 8.06 7.18
C ASN A 383 -33.22 9.40 6.45
N GLU A 384 -32.19 10.19 6.77
CA GLU A 384 -31.97 11.50 6.18
C GLU A 384 -30.49 11.82 6.05
N SER A 385 -30.16 12.78 5.19
CA SER A 385 -28.77 13.26 5.04
C SER A 385 -28.29 14.08 6.25
N ALA A 386 -29.21 14.68 7.02
CA ALA A 386 -28.91 15.52 8.17
C ALA A 386 -28.98 14.73 9.48
N GLY A 387 -27.98 14.90 10.35
CA GLY A 387 -27.97 14.30 11.69
C GLY A 387 -27.29 12.92 11.79
N SER A 388 -26.82 12.34 10.68
CA SER A 388 -26.03 11.11 10.72
C SER A 388 -24.64 11.36 11.31
N THR A 389 -24.21 10.49 12.23
CA THR A 389 -22.89 10.54 12.89
C THR A 389 -21.76 10.03 11.99
N ALA A 390 -22.09 9.32 10.92
CA ALA A 390 -21.12 8.74 10.00
C ALA A 390 -21.56 8.92 8.54
N MET A 391 -20.58 8.90 7.64
CA MET A 391 -20.85 9.02 6.21
C MET A 391 -21.33 7.67 5.67
N PRO A 392 -22.51 7.56 5.01
CA PRO A 392 -23.07 6.27 4.57
C PRO A 392 -22.10 5.44 3.71
N ILE A 393 -21.35 6.12 2.84
CA ILE A 393 -20.34 5.47 2.00
C ILE A 393 -19.13 4.94 2.79
N VAL A 394 -18.75 5.63 3.87
CA VAL A 394 -17.66 5.19 4.75
C VAL A 394 -18.12 4.00 5.61
N GLU A 395 -19.38 3.99 6.03
CA GLU A 395 -19.99 2.85 6.71
C GLU A 395 -19.99 1.61 5.83
N LEU A 396 -20.52 1.75 4.62
CA LEU A 396 -20.56 0.69 3.61
C LEU A 396 -19.15 0.15 3.29
N ALA A 397 -18.15 1.02 3.12
CA ALA A 397 -16.75 0.61 2.92
C ALA A 397 -16.15 -0.07 4.16
N GLY A 398 -16.53 0.36 5.38
CA GLY A 398 -16.13 -0.24 6.64
C GLY A 398 -16.71 -1.65 6.82
N TYR A 399 -17.99 -1.85 6.50
CA TYR A 399 -18.63 -3.16 6.49
C TYR A 399 -17.95 -4.12 5.52
N TYR A 400 -17.68 -3.66 4.31
CA TYR A 400 -16.92 -4.41 3.32
C TYR A 400 -15.51 -4.78 3.82
N SER A 401 -14.76 -3.83 4.42
CA SER A 401 -13.43 -4.10 5.00
C SER A 401 -13.46 -5.21 6.06
N ARG A 402 -14.47 -5.22 6.94
CA ARG A 402 -14.61 -6.26 7.97
C ARG A 402 -14.91 -7.63 7.38
N ILE A 403 -15.75 -7.72 6.34
CA ILE A 403 -15.99 -8.97 5.61
C ILE A 403 -14.68 -9.46 4.97
N VAL A 404 -13.90 -8.56 4.35
CA VAL A 404 -12.59 -8.90 3.78
C VAL A 404 -11.64 -9.42 4.86
N GLN A 405 -11.60 -8.81 6.05
CA GLN A 405 -10.78 -9.27 7.17
C GLN A 405 -11.20 -10.67 7.64
N TYR A 406 -12.50 -10.92 7.75
CA TYR A 406 -13.01 -12.24 8.08
C TYR A 406 -12.58 -13.28 7.05
N LEU A 407 -12.71 -12.97 5.76
CA LEU A 407 -12.22 -13.83 4.68
C LEU A 407 -10.70 -13.99 4.70
N ALA A 408 -9.94 -12.98 5.10
CA ALA A 408 -8.49 -13.07 5.23
C ALA A 408 -8.08 -14.10 6.29
N ARG A 409 -8.86 -14.21 7.38
CA ARG A 409 -8.64 -15.19 8.45
C ARG A 409 -9.15 -16.60 8.10
N THR A 410 -10.25 -16.70 7.39
CA THR A 410 -10.97 -17.98 7.17
C THR A 410 -10.74 -18.58 5.79
N ARG A 411 -10.45 -17.76 4.78
CA ARG A 411 -10.36 -18.11 3.35
C ARG A 411 -9.24 -17.31 2.66
N ALA A 412 -8.04 -17.33 3.24
CA ALA A 412 -6.88 -16.56 2.80
C ALA A 412 -6.55 -16.72 1.29
N ALA A 413 -6.74 -17.91 0.71
CA ALA A 413 -6.53 -18.14 -0.71
C ALA A 413 -7.47 -17.31 -1.61
N VAL A 414 -8.71 -17.10 -1.19
CA VAL A 414 -9.69 -16.27 -1.91
C VAL A 414 -9.24 -14.79 -1.89
N VAL A 415 -8.82 -14.30 -0.74
CA VAL A 415 -8.32 -12.90 -0.59
C VAL A 415 -7.03 -12.68 -1.38
N ARG A 416 -6.15 -13.68 -1.46
CA ARG A 416 -4.94 -13.61 -2.29
C ARG A 416 -5.24 -13.69 -3.77
N GLY A 417 -6.25 -14.46 -4.17
CA GLY A 417 -6.56 -14.77 -5.55
C GLY A 417 -7.62 -13.87 -6.22
N SER A 418 -8.29 -12.99 -5.48
CA SER A 418 -9.38 -12.17 -6.02
C SER A 418 -9.33 -10.72 -5.51
N ARG A 419 -9.93 -9.83 -6.30
CA ARG A 419 -10.22 -8.45 -5.89
C ARG A 419 -11.56 -8.31 -5.15
N LEU A 420 -12.29 -9.42 -4.95
CA LEU A 420 -13.57 -9.46 -4.20
C LEU A 420 -14.60 -8.41 -4.66
N PRO A 421 -14.88 -8.28 -5.98
CA PRO A 421 -15.80 -7.25 -6.46
C PRO A 421 -17.17 -7.38 -5.79
N THR A 422 -17.70 -6.27 -5.26
CA THR A 422 -18.98 -6.22 -4.55
C THR A 422 -19.79 -5.01 -5.02
N LEU A 423 -21.10 -5.18 -5.17
CA LEU A 423 -22.03 -4.08 -5.42
C LEU A 423 -22.37 -3.38 -4.11
N GLY A 424 -22.09 -2.09 -4.00
CA GLY A 424 -22.56 -1.25 -2.90
C GLY A 424 -23.81 -0.47 -3.28
N ILE A 425 -24.78 -0.34 -2.37
CA ILE A 425 -25.92 0.56 -2.53
C ILE A 425 -26.07 1.38 -1.26
N THR A 426 -26.18 2.71 -1.39
CA THR A 426 -26.62 3.57 -0.28
C THR A 426 -27.99 4.12 -0.58
N ILE A 427 -28.89 4.07 0.39
CA ILE A 427 -30.21 4.71 0.34
C ILE A 427 -30.25 5.72 1.48
N VAL A 428 -30.34 7.01 1.16
CA VAL A 428 -30.33 8.11 2.13
C VAL A 428 -31.59 8.95 1.91
N GLY A 429 -32.55 8.83 2.80
CA GLY A 429 -33.91 9.32 2.58
C GLY A 429 -34.44 8.83 1.23
N PRO A 430 -34.96 9.73 0.36
CA PRO A 430 -35.48 9.33 -0.94
C PRO A 430 -34.39 9.18 -2.00
N THR A 431 -33.09 9.18 -1.64
CA THR A 431 -32.00 9.11 -2.62
C THR A 431 -31.32 7.76 -2.64
N ILE A 432 -30.95 7.27 -3.83
CA ILE A 432 -30.22 6.00 -4.01
C ILE A 432 -28.96 6.23 -4.86
N THR A 433 -27.87 5.57 -4.49
CA THR A 433 -26.60 5.58 -5.23
C THR A 433 -25.99 4.19 -5.30
N PHE A 434 -25.45 3.82 -6.47
CA PHE A 434 -24.78 2.54 -6.71
C PHE A 434 -23.25 2.71 -6.70
N PHE A 435 -22.55 1.78 -6.07
CA PHE A 435 -21.10 1.78 -5.91
C PHE A 435 -20.49 0.47 -6.37
N GLY A 436 -19.28 0.55 -6.91
CA GLY A 436 -18.40 -0.59 -7.07
C GLY A 436 -17.41 -0.63 -5.93
N LEU A 437 -17.30 -1.79 -5.27
CA LEU A 437 -16.35 -2.05 -4.19
C LEU A 437 -15.37 -3.13 -4.62
N ALA A 438 -14.09 -2.94 -4.31
CA ALA A 438 -13.07 -3.95 -4.56
C ALA A 438 -11.98 -3.90 -3.48
N TYR A 439 -11.29 -5.00 -3.27
CA TYR A 439 -10.14 -5.12 -2.40
C TYR A 439 -8.86 -5.36 -3.20
N VAL A 440 -7.93 -4.42 -3.13
CA VAL A 440 -6.63 -4.47 -3.85
C VAL A 440 -5.44 -4.44 -2.88
N GLY A 441 -5.66 -4.85 -1.62
CA GLY A 441 -4.75 -4.61 -0.50
C GLY A 441 -5.18 -3.41 0.36
N SER A 442 -6.05 -2.57 -0.19
CA SER A 442 -6.93 -1.65 0.54
C SER A 442 -8.31 -1.68 -0.09
N VAL A 443 -9.32 -1.18 0.63
CA VAL A 443 -10.67 -1.04 0.07
C VAL A 443 -10.70 0.10 -0.92
N VAL A 444 -11.24 -0.17 -2.10
CA VAL A 444 -11.56 0.79 -3.15
C VAL A 444 -13.06 0.89 -3.21
N TYR A 445 -13.58 2.11 -3.29
CA TYR A 445 -14.99 2.34 -3.60
C TYR A 445 -15.14 3.46 -4.62
N VAL A 446 -16.06 3.27 -5.57
CA VAL A 446 -16.34 4.25 -6.64
C VAL A 446 -17.84 4.36 -6.83
N PRO A 447 -18.42 5.58 -6.83
CA PRO A 447 -19.79 5.77 -7.29
C PRO A 447 -19.87 5.39 -8.77
N LEU A 448 -20.66 4.37 -9.09
CA LEU A 448 -20.95 3.97 -10.47
C LEU A 448 -22.03 4.85 -11.09
N THR A 449 -22.84 5.50 -10.25
CA THR A 449 -23.89 6.44 -10.62
C THR A 449 -23.83 7.71 -9.78
N THR A 450 -24.49 8.77 -10.24
CA THR A 450 -24.93 9.85 -9.34
C THR A 450 -26.01 9.36 -8.37
N SER A 451 -26.36 10.17 -7.37
CA SER A 451 -27.54 9.94 -6.55
C SER A 451 -28.81 10.23 -7.35
N PHE A 452 -29.76 9.31 -7.33
CA PHE A 452 -31.08 9.48 -7.94
C PHE A 452 -32.13 9.73 -6.89
N TRP A 453 -33.11 10.57 -7.21
CA TRP A 453 -34.28 10.77 -6.38
C TRP A 453 -35.36 9.73 -6.72
N CYS A 454 -35.89 9.09 -5.68
CA CYS A 454 -37.02 8.17 -5.78
C CYS A 454 -38.35 8.93 -5.89
N LEU A 455 -38.37 10.21 -5.48
CA LEU A 455 -39.54 11.07 -5.50
C LEU A 455 -40.13 11.18 -6.92
N PRO A 456 -41.46 11.20 -7.05
CA PRO A 456 -42.11 11.49 -8.32
C PRO A 456 -41.92 12.98 -8.65
N VAL A 457 -40.96 13.30 -9.51
CA VAL A 457 -40.83 14.67 -10.04
C VAL A 457 -41.80 14.80 -11.22
N GLU A 458 -42.81 15.65 -11.07
CA GLU A 458 -43.86 15.88 -12.09
C GLU A 458 -43.31 16.40 -13.45
N TYR A 459 -42.06 16.88 -13.49
CA TYR A 459 -41.40 17.35 -14.70
C TYR A 459 -40.49 16.28 -15.33
N GLY A 460 -41.10 15.34 -16.07
CA GLY A 460 -40.44 14.72 -17.23
C GLY A 460 -39.87 13.29 -17.08
N GLY A 461 -40.06 12.59 -15.96
CA GLY A 461 -39.78 11.14 -15.87
C GLY A 461 -38.31 10.69 -16.05
N SER A 462 -37.37 11.63 -16.15
CA SER A 462 -35.95 11.36 -16.39
C SER A 462 -35.33 10.51 -15.27
N ASP A 463 -35.64 10.81 -14.00
CA ASP A 463 -35.02 10.11 -12.86
C ASP A 463 -35.52 8.68 -12.70
N ARG A 464 -36.82 8.43 -12.95
CA ARG A 464 -37.38 7.07 -12.94
C ARG A 464 -36.80 6.24 -14.08
N HIS A 465 -36.60 6.83 -15.26
CA HIS A 465 -35.92 6.16 -16.37
C HIS A 465 -34.47 5.79 -16.03
N GLN A 466 -33.73 6.72 -15.39
CA GLN A 466 -32.39 6.48 -14.89
C GLN A 466 -32.34 5.34 -13.88
N LEU A 467 -33.31 5.24 -12.96
CA LEU A 467 -33.43 4.11 -12.04
C LEU A 467 -33.59 2.78 -12.77
N TYR A 468 -34.41 2.70 -13.83
CA TYR A 468 -34.54 1.46 -14.61
C TYR A 468 -33.20 1.02 -15.21
N ILE A 469 -32.44 1.97 -15.76
CA ILE A 469 -31.13 1.70 -16.36
C ILE A 469 -30.13 1.27 -15.27
N ALA A 470 -30.09 1.99 -14.15
CA ALA A 470 -29.18 1.71 -13.05
C ALA A 470 -29.44 0.33 -12.43
N PHE A 471 -30.69 -0.04 -12.16
CA PHE A 471 -31.01 -1.37 -11.64
C PHE A 471 -30.72 -2.48 -12.65
N ASN A 472 -30.95 -2.24 -13.95
CA ASN A 472 -30.59 -3.20 -15.00
C ASN A 472 -29.09 -3.43 -15.07
N ALA A 473 -28.30 -2.35 -15.07
CA ALA A 473 -26.84 -2.40 -14.99
C ALA A 473 -26.37 -3.10 -13.71
N ALA A 474 -26.98 -2.80 -12.56
CA ALA A 474 -26.70 -3.42 -11.28
C ALA A 474 -26.96 -4.93 -11.30
N SER A 475 -28.02 -5.38 -11.98
CA SER A 475 -28.35 -6.80 -12.12
C SER A 475 -27.32 -7.56 -12.97
N VAL A 476 -26.80 -6.92 -14.03
CA VAL A 476 -25.71 -7.47 -14.86
C VAL A 476 -24.40 -7.54 -14.07
N LEU A 477 -24.08 -6.50 -13.30
CA LEU A 477 -22.93 -6.49 -12.40
C LEU A 477 -23.05 -7.59 -11.35
N LEU A 478 -24.19 -7.71 -10.68
CA LEU A 478 -24.41 -8.71 -9.63
C LEU A 478 -24.30 -10.14 -10.19
N ALA A 479 -24.84 -10.41 -11.39
CA ALA A 479 -24.63 -11.70 -12.06
C ALA A 479 -23.16 -11.99 -12.35
N SER A 480 -22.39 -10.97 -12.74
CA SER A 480 -20.94 -11.10 -12.96
C SER A 480 -20.20 -11.40 -11.65
N ILE A 481 -20.56 -10.72 -10.56
CA ILE A 481 -19.99 -10.93 -9.22
C ILE A 481 -20.28 -12.35 -8.72
N GLU A 482 -21.53 -12.81 -8.82
CA GLU A 482 -21.91 -14.16 -8.42
C GLU A 482 -21.20 -15.24 -9.26
N GLN A 483 -21.01 -15.00 -10.55
CA GLN A 483 -20.23 -15.89 -11.41
C GLN A 483 -18.77 -15.99 -10.95
N GLU A 484 -18.17 -14.87 -10.57
CA GLU A 484 -16.80 -14.85 -10.05
C GLU A 484 -16.71 -15.53 -8.68
N ALA A 485 -17.66 -15.28 -7.78
CA ALA A 485 -17.73 -15.94 -6.47
C ALA A 485 -17.92 -17.47 -6.59
N ARG A 486 -18.69 -17.93 -7.60
CA ARG A 486 -18.80 -19.35 -7.97
C ARG A 486 -17.43 -19.93 -8.34
N ARG A 487 -16.73 -19.30 -9.29
CA ARG A 487 -15.39 -19.74 -9.72
C ARG A 487 -14.41 -19.85 -8.56
N LEU A 488 -14.38 -18.85 -7.68
CA LEU A 488 -13.50 -18.83 -6.51
C LEU A 488 -13.83 -19.92 -5.49
N THR A 489 -15.09 -20.35 -5.43
CA THR A 489 -15.53 -21.41 -4.51
C THR A 489 -15.28 -22.80 -5.09
N ASP A 490 -15.53 -22.99 -6.38
CA ASP A 490 -15.37 -24.29 -7.06
C ASP A 490 -13.89 -24.69 -7.19
N GLY A 491 -12.99 -23.70 -7.24
CA GLY A 491 -11.55 -23.92 -7.11
C GLY A 491 -10.82 -22.59 -6.87
N PRO A 492 -10.20 -22.36 -5.69
CA PRO A 492 -9.47 -21.12 -5.46
C PRO A 492 -8.34 -20.97 -6.48
N PRO A 493 -7.96 -19.73 -6.86
CA PRO A 493 -6.94 -19.51 -7.88
C PRO A 493 -5.63 -20.24 -7.52
N PRO A 494 -4.99 -20.93 -8.47
CA PRO A 494 -3.80 -21.74 -8.20
C PRO A 494 -2.60 -20.91 -7.73
N ALA A 495 -2.62 -19.59 -7.97
CA ALA A 495 -1.64 -18.65 -7.49
C ALA A 495 -2.32 -17.35 -6.99
N PRO A 496 -1.71 -16.66 -6.01
CA PRO A 496 -2.09 -15.30 -5.64
C PRO A 496 -2.07 -14.36 -6.85
N LEU A 497 -2.97 -13.38 -6.85
CA LEU A 497 -2.86 -12.21 -7.72
C LEU A 497 -1.54 -11.52 -7.40
N GLN A 498 -0.58 -11.55 -8.31
CA GLN A 498 0.73 -10.98 -8.04
C GLN A 498 0.67 -9.45 -7.83
N ARG A 499 -0.31 -8.77 -8.46
CA ARG A 499 -0.46 -7.30 -8.47
C ARG A 499 -1.92 -6.85 -8.68
N PRO A 500 -2.78 -6.80 -7.66
CA PRO A 500 -4.19 -6.46 -7.80
C PRO A 500 -4.44 -4.97 -8.02
N PHE A 501 -3.44 -4.12 -7.76
CA PHE A 501 -3.46 -2.72 -8.20
C PHE A 501 -3.34 -2.56 -9.72
N TYR A 502 -2.99 -3.62 -10.46
CA TYR A 502 -2.92 -3.55 -11.92
C TYR A 502 -4.25 -3.93 -12.57
N PRO A 503 -4.52 -3.42 -13.79
CA PRO A 503 -5.68 -3.82 -14.58
C PRO A 503 -5.76 -5.34 -14.73
N GLN A 504 -6.98 -5.87 -14.74
CA GLN A 504 -7.27 -7.26 -15.10
C GLN A 504 -7.19 -7.39 -16.62
N LEU A 505 -5.96 -7.42 -17.13
CA LEU A 505 -5.70 -7.53 -18.56
C LEU A 505 -4.64 -8.60 -18.83
N SER A 506 -5.03 -9.65 -19.53
CA SER A 506 -4.15 -10.75 -19.93
C SER A 506 -4.12 -10.99 -21.44
N ARG A 507 -5.04 -10.39 -22.19
CA ARG A 507 -5.20 -10.59 -23.62
C ARG A 507 -5.79 -9.34 -24.26
N LEU A 508 -5.38 -9.03 -25.48
CA LEU A 508 -5.94 -7.96 -26.31
C LEU A 508 -6.11 -8.39 -27.76
N ALA A 509 -7.10 -7.85 -28.47
CA ALA A 509 -7.26 -7.99 -29.91
C ALA A 509 -6.09 -7.33 -30.66
N ARG A 510 -5.47 -8.06 -31.60
CA ARG A 510 -4.36 -7.54 -32.41
C ARG A 510 -4.83 -6.42 -33.32
N TYR A 511 -3.88 -5.56 -33.69
CA TYR A 511 -4.08 -4.53 -34.69
C TYR A 511 -3.06 -4.70 -35.82
N PRO A 512 -3.44 -4.57 -37.11
CA PRO A 512 -4.79 -4.27 -37.62
C PRO A 512 -5.69 -5.51 -37.79
N ASP A 513 -5.27 -6.69 -37.31
CA ASP A 513 -6.03 -7.94 -37.41
C ASP A 513 -6.77 -8.29 -36.10
N PRO A 514 -8.00 -7.78 -35.89
CA PRO A 514 -8.77 -8.07 -34.68
C PRO A 514 -9.25 -9.52 -34.59
N GLY A 515 -9.09 -10.33 -35.65
CA GLY A 515 -9.42 -11.75 -35.64
C GLY A 515 -8.44 -12.59 -34.82
N SER A 516 -7.27 -12.02 -34.49
CA SER A 516 -6.26 -12.63 -33.64
C SER A 516 -5.98 -11.79 -32.40
N SER A 517 -5.22 -12.33 -31.45
CA SER A 517 -4.98 -11.71 -30.15
C SER A 517 -3.52 -11.76 -29.74
N ILE A 518 -3.16 -10.90 -28.81
CA ILE A 518 -1.89 -10.94 -28.10
C ILE A 518 -2.14 -11.26 -26.63
N ASP A 519 -1.45 -12.27 -26.11
CA ASP A 519 -1.39 -12.53 -24.68
C ASP A 519 -0.32 -11.63 -24.06
N LEU A 520 -0.60 -11.12 -22.87
CA LEU A 520 0.27 -10.19 -22.17
C LEU A 520 0.23 -10.40 -20.65
N GLN A 521 1.33 -10.05 -20.00
CA GLN A 521 1.43 -9.97 -18.56
C GLN A 521 1.97 -8.58 -18.18
N ILE A 522 1.20 -7.83 -17.41
CA ILE A 522 1.67 -6.54 -16.88
C ILE A 522 2.74 -6.79 -15.81
N VAL A 523 3.94 -6.23 -16.01
CA VAL A 523 5.10 -6.45 -15.14
C VAL A 523 5.43 -5.25 -14.26
N ASP A 524 5.19 -4.02 -14.72
CA ASP A 524 5.46 -2.80 -13.93
C ASP A 524 4.67 -1.60 -14.45
N THR A 525 4.67 -0.50 -13.71
CA THR A 525 4.23 0.84 -14.16
C THR A 525 5.43 1.62 -14.69
N ILE A 526 5.31 2.30 -15.84
CA ILE A 526 6.45 2.99 -16.48
C ILE A 526 6.74 4.36 -15.85
N GLN A 527 5.74 5.03 -15.28
CA GLN A 527 5.91 6.32 -14.61
C GLN A 527 5.19 6.34 -13.27
N LYS A 528 5.90 5.90 -12.22
CA LYS A 528 5.40 5.67 -10.84
C LYS A 528 4.74 6.88 -10.13
N ASN A 529 4.55 8.03 -10.77
CA ASN A 529 3.96 9.23 -10.14
C ASN A 529 3.14 10.14 -11.09
N LEU A 530 3.03 9.84 -12.39
CA LEU A 530 2.47 10.80 -13.36
C LEU A 530 1.23 10.29 -14.11
N TYR A 531 1.14 8.98 -14.36
CA TYR A 531 0.11 8.37 -15.21
C TYR A 531 -0.33 7.01 -14.66
N TRP A 532 -1.57 6.93 -14.15
CA TRP A 532 -2.17 5.66 -13.70
C TRP A 532 -2.33 4.66 -14.85
N ASN A 533 -2.17 5.10 -16.09
CA ASN A 533 -2.68 4.43 -17.27
C ASN A 533 -1.62 3.89 -18.23
N VAL A 534 -0.33 3.87 -17.85
CA VAL A 534 0.77 3.36 -18.70
C VAL A 534 1.60 2.31 -17.98
N TYR A 535 1.68 1.12 -18.57
CA TYR A 535 2.29 -0.06 -17.97
C TYR A 535 3.32 -0.71 -18.89
N ALA A 536 4.35 -1.29 -18.29
CA ALA A 536 5.24 -2.23 -18.95
C ALA A 536 4.59 -3.62 -18.90
N ALA A 537 4.60 -4.32 -20.02
CA ALA A 537 4.11 -5.69 -20.13
C ALA A 537 5.09 -6.56 -20.92
N SER A 538 4.96 -7.87 -20.75
CA SER A 538 5.65 -8.86 -21.57
C SER A 538 4.63 -9.73 -22.31
N SER A 539 4.98 -10.14 -23.53
CA SER A 539 4.23 -11.10 -24.33
C SER A 539 5.15 -12.20 -24.81
N SER A 540 4.71 -13.45 -24.73
CA SER A 540 5.44 -14.59 -25.30
C SER A 540 5.61 -14.47 -26.81
N SER A 541 4.67 -13.82 -27.50
CA SER A 541 4.66 -13.69 -28.96
C SER A 541 5.35 -12.43 -29.50
N SER A 542 5.48 -11.37 -28.68
CA SER A 542 5.94 -10.05 -29.14
C SER A 542 7.03 -9.41 -28.27
N GLY A 543 7.47 -10.07 -27.19
CA GLY A 543 8.51 -9.54 -26.31
C GLY A 543 8.01 -8.45 -25.36
N ASP A 544 8.86 -7.46 -25.08
CA ASP A 544 8.58 -6.34 -24.19
C ASP A 544 7.66 -5.30 -24.85
N LEU A 545 6.58 -4.94 -24.15
CA LEU A 545 5.53 -4.05 -24.65
C LEU A 545 5.22 -2.91 -23.67
N VAL A 546 4.54 -1.90 -24.18
CA VAL A 546 3.88 -0.85 -23.38
C VAL A 546 2.38 -0.96 -23.56
N ILE A 547 1.64 -0.98 -22.45
CA ILE A 547 0.19 -0.92 -22.43
C ILE A 547 -0.26 0.48 -21.99
N LYS A 548 -1.09 1.13 -22.79
CA LYS A 548 -1.79 2.36 -22.40
C LYS A 548 -3.29 2.08 -22.27
N LEU A 549 -3.90 2.64 -21.22
CA LEU A 549 -5.35 2.68 -21.03
C LEU A 549 -5.85 4.12 -21.18
N THR A 550 -6.94 4.38 -21.88
CA THR A 550 -7.46 5.75 -22.00
C THR A 550 -8.91 5.75 -22.49
N TYR A 551 -9.65 6.85 -22.30
CA TYR A 551 -11.04 6.97 -22.79
C TYR A 551 -11.13 7.61 -24.18
N SER A 552 -10.02 8.14 -24.70
CA SER A 552 -9.95 8.74 -26.03
C SER A 552 -8.61 8.37 -26.64
N TYR A 553 -8.62 7.87 -27.87
CA TYR A 553 -7.40 7.49 -28.57
C TYR A 553 -7.59 7.52 -30.08
N SER A 554 -6.75 8.28 -30.78
CA SER A 554 -6.75 8.28 -32.25
C SER A 554 -5.81 7.21 -32.79
N HIS A 555 -6.32 5.98 -32.87
CA HIS A 555 -5.57 4.87 -33.46
C HIS A 555 -5.27 5.08 -34.95
N ASP A 556 -6.14 5.79 -35.69
CA ASP A 556 -5.91 6.18 -37.09
C ASP A 556 -4.71 7.13 -37.24
N LEU A 557 -4.61 8.14 -36.37
CA LEU A 557 -3.47 9.06 -36.37
C LEU A 557 -2.19 8.33 -35.94
N HIS A 558 -2.28 7.48 -34.91
CA HIS A 558 -1.15 6.66 -34.48
C HIS A 558 -0.64 5.81 -35.64
N ALA A 559 -1.51 5.02 -36.28
CA ALA A 559 -1.15 4.18 -37.42
C ALA A 559 -0.52 5.00 -38.56
N PHE A 560 -1.08 6.17 -38.87
CA PHE A 560 -0.50 7.08 -39.87
C PHE A 560 0.93 7.54 -39.51
N CYS A 561 1.19 7.85 -38.24
CA CYS A 561 2.54 8.21 -37.78
C CYS A 561 3.48 7.00 -37.74
N THR A 562 2.98 5.80 -37.42
CA THR A 562 3.74 4.55 -37.48
C THR A 562 4.18 4.24 -38.91
N ASP A 563 3.30 4.41 -39.91
CA ASP A 563 3.62 4.22 -41.33
C ASP A 563 4.68 5.21 -41.85
N LEU A 564 4.93 6.29 -41.11
CA LEU A 564 5.97 7.28 -41.38
C LEU A 564 7.23 7.07 -40.53
N ASP A 565 7.33 5.95 -39.80
CA ASP A 565 8.41 5.63 -38.86
C ASP A 565 8.59 6.67 -37.73
N HIS A 566 7.52 7.39 -37.38
CA HIS A 566 7.50 8.46 -36.38
C HIS A 566 6.54 8.19 -35.21
N ALA A 567 6.17 6.94 -34.98
CA ALA A 567 5.46 6.50 -33.78
C ALA A 567 5.81 5.03 -33.49
N PRO A 568 5.69 4.58 -32.22
CA PRO A 568 5.84 3.16 -31.91
C PRO A 568 4.89 2.30 -32.75
N LYS A 569 5.26 1.05 -33.03
CA LYS A 569 4.35 0.09 -33.65
C LYS A 569 3.16 -0.18 -32.74
N LEU A 570 1.96 0.03 -33.28
CA LEU A 570 0.70 -0.35 -32.68
C LEU A 570 0.46 -1.86 -32.88
N LEU A 571 0.46 -2.63 -31.79
CA LEU A 571 0.37 -4.10 -31.82
C LEU A 571 -1.03 -4.61 -31.48
N ALA A 572 -1.74 -3.90 -30.62
CA ALA A 572 -3.11 -4.23 -30.22
C ALA A 572 -3.90 -2.96 -29.90
N PHE A 573 -5.19 -2.98 -30.22
CA PHE A 573 -6.12 -1.91 -29.93
C PHE A 573 -7.50 -2.50 -29.68
N GLU A 574 -8.02 -2.34 -28.47
CA GLU A 574 -9.32 -2.90 -28.08
C GLU A 574 -10.10 -1.90 -27.22
N ARG A 575 -11.41 -1.81 -27.44
CA ARG A 575 -12.31 -1.07 -26.55
C ARG A 575 -12.88 -2.03 -25.51
N LEU A 576 -12.38 -1.92 -24.29
CA LEU A 576 -12.84 -2.69 -23.13
C LEU A 576 -14.23 -2.21 -22.64
N PRO A 577 -14.96 -3.05 -21.88
CA PRO A 577 -16.18 -2.64 -21.20
C PRO A 577 -15.99 -1.37 -20.38
N GLY A 578 -16.99 -0.50 -20.36
CA GLY A 578 -16.91 0.83 -19.76
C GLY A 578 -16.32 1.88 -20.70
N GLY A 579 -15.90 1.53 -21.91
CA GLY A 579 -15.42 2.47 -22.92
C GLY A 579 -13.97 2.90 -22.75
N VAL A 580 -13.17 2.13 -22.02
CA VAL A 580 -11.71 2.30 -21.94
C VAL A 580 -11.08 1.63 -23.16
N PHE A 581 -10.27 2.36 -23.91
CA PHE A 581 -9.38 1.79 -24.90
C PHE A 581 -8.12 1.24 -24.23
N ALA A 582 -7.77 0.00 -24.58
CA ALA A 582 -6.51 -0.62 -24.24
C ALA A 582 -5.64 -0.74 -25.49
N ILE A 583 -4.43 -0.20 -25.39
CA ILE A 583 -3.49 -0.07 -26.49
C ILE A 583 -2.21 -0.78 -26.11
N ALA A 584 -1.79 -1.78 -26.89
CA ALA A 584 -0.46 -2.35 -26.77
C ALA A 584 0.43 -1.84 -27.90
N MET A 585 1.60 -1.33 -27.55
CA MET A 585 2.59 -0.83 -28.50
C MET A 585 3.98 -1.37 -28.16
N GLU A 586 4.89 -1.32 -29.13
CA GLU A 586 6.27 -1.74 -28.91
C GLU A 586 6.95 -0.90 -27.83
N ARG A 587 7.86 -1.52 -27.06
CA ARG A 587 8.67 -0.80 -26.08
C ARG A 587 9.92 -0.23 -26.73
N LEU A 588 9.95 1.10 -26.85
CA LEU A 588 11.10 1.83 -27.36
C LEU A 588 12.24 1.95 -26.33
N LYS A 589 13.48 1.99 -26.81
CA LYS A 589 14.69 2.28 -26.02
C LYS A 589 15.19 3.68 -26.34
N GLY A 590 14.74 4.67 -25.58
CA GLY A 590 15.06 6.06 -25.83
C GLY A 590 14.73 6.94 -24.63
N LYS A 591 14.66 8.24 -24.87
CA LYS A 591 14.38 9.26 -23.86
C LYS A 591 13.33 10.24 -24.39
N THR A 592 12.47 10.74 -23.52
CA THR A 592 11.60 11.87 -23.86
C THR A 592 12.44 13.14 -23.99
N LEU A 593 12.04 14.06 -24.87
CA LEU A 593 12.81 15.27 -25.16
C LEU A 593 13.06 16.12 -23.91
N ASP A 594 12.11 16.17 -22.97
CA ASP A 594 12.24 16.87 -21.69
C ASP A 594 13.27 16.26 -20.72
N SER A 595 13.66 15.00 -20.95
CA SER A 595 14.66 14.30 -20.14
C SER A 595 16.09 14.40 -20.70
N ILE A 596 16.26 15.11 -21.84
CA ILE A 596 17.54 15.27 -22.51
C ILE A 596 18.20 16.57 -22.04
N SER A 597 19.40 16.45 -21.46
CA SER A 597 20.16 17.60 -20.94
C SER A 597 21.12 18.22 -21.95
N SER A 598 21.57 17.45 -22.95
CA SER A 598 22.49 17.93 -23.99
C SER A 598 22.36 17.13 -25.29
N ILE A 599 22.57 17.82 -26.42
CA ILE A 599 22.55 17.25 -27.78
C ILE A 599 23.54 17.99 -28.69
N SER A 600 24.04 17.30 -29.72
CA SER A 600 24.86 17.93 -30.76
C SER A 600 24.05 18.91 -31.62
N ALA A 601 24.74 19.79 -32.36
CA ALA A 601 24.07 20.73 -33.26
C ALA A 601 23.39 19.97 -34.42
N GLU A 602 24.07 18.97 -34.96
CA GLU A 602 23.60 18.18 -36.10
C GLU A 602 22.29 17.44 -35.75
N LEU A 603 22.24 16.84 -34.56
CA LEU A 603 21.06 16.11 -34.08
C LEU A 603 19.90 17.06 -33.79
N ARG A 604 20.19 18.22 -33.20
CA ARG A 604 19.20 19.28 -32.96
C ARG A 604 18.56 19.78 -34.25
N ASP A 605 19.37 20.04 -35.27
CA ASP A 605 18.90 20.52 -36.57
C ASP A 605 18.07 19.44 -37.27
N LYS A 606 18.54 18.18 -37.21
CA LYS A 606 17.81 17.03 -37.72
C LYS A 606 16.45 16.86 -37.03
N TRP A 607 16.39 16.81 -35.70
CA TRP A 607 15.14 16.66 -34.96
C TRP A 607 14.19 17.85 -35.17
N THR A 608 14.73 19.07 -35.31
CA THR A 608 13.93 20.25 -35.66
C THR A 608 13.27 20.09 -37.02
N HIS A 609 14.03 19.62 -38.02
CA HIS A 609 13.52 19.37 -39.36
C HIS A 609 12.47 18.26 -39.35
N ASP A 610 12.79 17.13 -38.75
CA ASP A 610 11.91 15.96 -38.70
C ASP A 610 10.59 16.29 -37.98
N LEU A 611 10.63 17.05 -36.86
CA LEU A 611 9.43 17.46 -36.12
C LEU A 611 8.50 18.34 -36.96
N ARG A 612 9.07 19.30 -37.72
CA ARG A 612 8.27 20.14 -38.61
C ARG A 612 7.65 19.32 -39.74
N ALA A 613 8.44 18.44 -40.34
CA ALA A 613 8.01 17.61 -41.46
C ALA A 613 6.88 16.66 -41.07
N ILE A 614 6.96 16.00 -39.90
CA ILE A 614 5.90 15.09 -39.46
C ILE A 614 4.60 15.84 -39.13
N VAL A 615 4.67 16.98 -38.45
CA VAL A 615 3.47 17.78 -38.12
C VAL A 615 2.80 18.33 -39.39
N GLU A 616 3.59 18.77 -40.38
CA GLU A 616 3.05 19.18 -41.68
C GLU A 616 2.32 18.02 -42.39
N LYS A 617 2.89 16.80 -42.38
CA LYS A 617 2.25 15.61 -42.95
C LYS A 617 0.94 15.26 -42.22
N ILE A 618 0.92 15.33 -40.89
CA ILE A 618 -0.28 15.14 -40.05
C ILE A 618 -1.38 16.13 -40.47
N HIS A 619 -1.04 17.42 -40.54
CA HIS A 619 -1.99 18.47 -40.90
C HIS A 619 -2.49 18.34 -42.34
N LYS A 620 -1.62 17.96 -43.28
CA LYS A 620 -1.97 17.72 -44.68
C LYS A 620 -2.93 16.54 -44.85
N LYS A 621 -2.79 15.51 -44.00
CA LYS A 621 -3.71 14.36 -43.96
C LYS A 621 -5.07 14.70 -43.31
N GLY A 622 -5.20 15.88 -42.71
CA GLY A 622 -6.44 16.34 -42.07
C GLY A 622 -6.54 16.02 -40.58
N TYR A 623 -5.42 15.70 -39.95
CA TYR A 623 -5.33 15.41 -38.53
C TYR A 623 -4.69 16.55 -37.74
N VAL A 624 -4.89 16.53 -36.42
CA VAL A 624 -4.16 17.29 -35.39
C VAL A 624 -3.70 16.32 -34.31
N HIS A 625 -2.59 16.61 -33.65
CA HIS A 625 -2.08 15.79 -32.55
C HIS A 625 -2.65 16.23 -31.20
N GLY A 626 -2.78 17.55 -30.98
CA GLY A 626 -3.32 18.14 -29.75
C GLY A 626 -2.37 18.17 -28.56
N ASP A 627 -1.21 17.52 -28.62
CA ASP A 627 -0.27 17.51 -27.50
C ASP A 627 1.21 17.33 -27.89
N LEU A 628 1.75 18.27 -28.65
CA LEU A 628 3.14 18.26 -29.13
C LEU A 628 4.16 18.75 -28.08
N ARG A 629 3.88 18.60 -26.78
CA ARG A 629 4.79 19.01 -25.70
C ARG A 629 6.03 18.10 -25.63
N PRO A 630 7.17 18.58 -25.09
CA PRO A 630 8.40 17.79 -24.98
C PRO A 630 8.27 16.37 -24.37
N PRO A 631 7.42 16.11 -23.35
CA PRO A 631 7.24 14.76 -22.80
C PRO A 631 6.64 13.74 -23.79
N ASN A 632 5.98 14.22 -24.85
CA ASN A 632 5.35 13.40 -25.89
C ASN A 632 6.21 13.27 -27.15
N ILE A 633 7.44 13.80 -27.13
CA ILE A 633 8.43 13.61 -28.18
C ILE A 633 9.49 12.65 -27.64
N PHE A 634 9.56 11.44 -28.20
CA PHE A 634 10.50 10.41 -27.80
C PHE A 634 11.66 10.34 -28.79
N CYS A 635 12.88 10.38 -28.28
CA CYS A 635 14.10 10.35 -29.07
C CYS A 635 14.72 8.95 -28.96
N VAL A 636 14.83 8.27 -30.11
CA VAL A 636 15.45 6.95 -30.26
C VAL A 636 16.61 7.12 -31.22
N ASP A 637 17.83 7.07 -30.70
CA ASP A 637 19.05 7.38 -31.45
C ASP A 637 18.91 8.73 -32.19
N ASP A 638 18.97 8.73 -33.53
CA ASP A 638 18.84 9.94 -34.35
C ASP A 638 17.40 10.23 -34.80
N CYS A 639 16.43 9.43 -34.38
CA CYS A 639 15.03 9.54 -34.79
C CYS A 639 14.15 10.11 -33.69
N ILE A 640 13.12 10.84 -34.10
CA ILE A 640 12.02 11.27 -33.24
C ILE A 640 10.80 10.39 -33.46
N MET A 641 10.08 10.12 -32.38
CA MET A 641 8.79 9.44 -32.38
C MET A 641 7.80 10.25 -31.56
N LEU A 642 6.58 10.40 -32.09
CA LEU A 642 5.47 11.03 -31.40
C LEU A 642 4.79 10.00 -30.50
N LEU A 643 4.47 10.41 -29.27
CA LEU A 643 3.71 9.64 -28.29
C LEU A 643 2.40 10.36 -27.96
N ASP A 644 1.52 9.66 -27.26
CA ASP A 644 0.28 10.22 -26.69
C ASP A 644 -0.72 10.80 -27.71
N PHE A 645 -1.42 9.88 -28.39
CA PHE A 645 -2.47 10.21 -29.37
C PHE A 645 -3.87 10.36 -28.74
N ASP A 646 -3.96 10.64 -27.42
CA ASP A 646 -5.25 10.63 -26.70
C ASP A 646 -6.18 11.76 -27.14
N TRP A 647 -5.61 12.92 -27.48
CA TRP A 647 -6.34 14.11 -27.93
C TRP A 647 -6.21 14.37 -29.42
N GLY A 648 -5.43 13.54 -30.12
CA GLY A 648 -5.29 13.63 -31.56
C GLY A 648 -6.58 13.20 -32.26
N GLY A 649 -6.70 13.53 -33.54
CA GLY A 649 -7.90 13.19 -34.31
C GLY A 649 -8.07 14.07 -35.54
N LYS A 650 -9.19 13.89 -36.24
CA LYS A 650 -9.50 14.71 -37.43
C LYS A 650 -9.76 16.15 -37.02
N VAL A 651 -9.31 17.08 -37.85
CA VAL A 651 -9.63 18.51 -37.70
C VAL A 651 -11.16 18.68 -37.74
N GLY A 652 -11.72 19.44 -36.79
CA GLY A 652 -13.18 19.60 -36.62
C GLY A 652 -13.82 18.59 -35.67
N GLU A 653 -13.17 17.44 -35.43
CA GLU A 653 -13.67 16.37 -34.55
C GLU A 653 -12.88 16.27 -33.25
N ALA A 654 -11.56 16.46 -33.29
CA ALA A 654 -10.67 16.38 -32.13
C ALA A 654 -10.99 17.47 -31.09
N ARG A 655 -11.18 17.06 -29.82
CA ARG A 655 -11.54 17.95 -28.71
C ARG A 655 -10.78 17.62 -27.45
N TYR A 656 -10.36 18.65 -26.71
CA TYR A 656 -9.89 18.46 -25.34
C TYR A 656 -11.06 18.05 -24.42
N PRO A 657 -10.84 17.18 -23.42
CA PRO A 657 -11.90 16.69 -22.54
C PRO A 657 -12.42 17.78 -21.57
N HIS A 658 -11.60 18.80 -21.27
CA HIS A 658 -11.96 19.90 -20.38
C HIS A 658 -11.02 21.10 -20.56
N ALA A 659 -11.40 22.28 -20.07
CA ALA A 659 -10.58 23.49 -20.15
C ALA A 659 -9.36 23.52 -19.20
N ARG A 660 -9.30 22.66 -18.17
CA ARG A 660 -8.18 22.62 -17.21
C ARG A 660 -6.99 21.81 -17.75
N LEU A 661 -6.28 22.36 -18.73
CA LEU A 661 -5.13 21.72 -19.37
C LEU A 661 -3.80 22.28 -18.85
N HIS A 662 -2.70 21.64 -19.23
CA HIS A 662 -1.36 22.16 -18.93
C HIS A 662 -1.17 23.57 -19.51
N PRO A 663 -0.52 24.52 -18.82
CA PRO A 663 -0.37 25.89 -19.31
C PRO A 663 0.25 26.02 -20.71
N GLN A 664 1.18 25.14 -21.09
CA GLN A 664 1.74 25.14 -22.45
C GLN A 664 0.69 24.87 -23.56
N LEU A 665 -0.42 24.22 -23.23
CA LEU A 665 -1.54 23.97 -24.15
C LEU A 665 -2.54 25.13 -24.16
N THR A 666 -2.67 25.89 -23.07
CA THR A 666 -3.69 26.94 -22.91
C THR A 666 -3.18 28.36 -23.11
N THR A 667 -1.89 28.63 -22.88
CA THR A 667 -1.33 29.99 -23.01
C THR A 667 -1.48 30.50 -24.44
N GLY A 668 -2.22 31.60 -24.59
CA GLY A 668 -2.52 32.22 -25.89
C GLY A 668 -3.59 31.50 -26.72
N ARG A 669 -4.37 30.59 -26.10
CA ARG A 669 -5.50 29.87 -26.73
C ARG A 669 -6.83 30.41 -26.18
N ASP A 670 -7.84 30.51 -27.04
CA ASP A 670 -9.22 30.72 -26.60
C ASP A 670 -9.79 29.42 -26.01
N MET A 671 -10.04 29.43 -24.71
CA MET A 671 -10.51 28.26 -23.96
C MET A 671 -12.03 28.09 -23.99
N SER A 672 -12.78 29.00 -24.63
CA SER A 672 -14.22 28.84 -24.85
C SER A 672 -14.53 27.73 -25.85
N ASN A 673 -13.58 27.42 -26.74
CA ASN A 673 -13.65 26.31 -27.68
C ASN A 673 -12.70 25.19 -27.27
N LEU A 674 -13.21 23.97 -27.09
CA LEU A 674 -12.40 22.78 -26.79
C LEU A 674 -11.90 22.06 -28.04
N GLU A 675 -12.31 22.48 -29.24
CA GLU A 675 -11.83 21.92 -30.51
C GLU A 675 -10.35 22.18 -30.72
N ILE A 676 -9.63 21.12 -31.11
CA ILE A 676 -8.20 21.16 -31.33
C ILE A 676 -7.95 21.53 -32.78
N THR A 677 -7.20 22.61 -32.98
CA THR A 677 -6.93 23.18 -34.31
C THR A 677 -5.49 22.95 -34.74
N LYS A 678 -5.20 23.13 -36.03
CA LYS A 678 -3.82 23.13 -36.54
C LYS A 678 -2.98 24.26 -35.93
N ASP A 679 -3.62 25.39 -35.64
CA ASP A 679 -2.96 26.54 -35.01
C ASP A 679 -2.57 26.24 -33.56
N ASP A 680 -3.36 25.43 -32.85
CA ASP A 680 -2.99 24.91 -31.53
C ASP A 680 -1.72 24.06 -31.61
N ASP A 681 -1.68 23.08 -32.51
CA ASP A 681 -0.49 22.25 -32.75
C ASP A 681 0.72 23.12 -33.09
N ASN A 682 0.60 24.05 -34.04
CA ASN A 682 1.68 24.92 -34.48
C ASN A 682 2.18 25.85 -33.35
N ARG A 683 1.29 26.29 -32.47
CA ARG A 683 1.66 27.10 -31.29
C ARG A 683 2.46 26.28 -30.29
N VAL A 684 2.00 25.07 -29.96
CA VAL A 684 2.71 24.17 -29.03
C VAL A 684 4.04 23.73 -29.64
N LEU A 685 4.05 23.37 -30.92
CA LEU A 685 5.26 23.01 -31.66
C LEU A 685 6.32 24.12 -31.62
N ARG A 686 5.94 25.39 -31.80
CA ARG A 686 6.89 26.52 -31.67
C ARG A 686 7.57 26.56 -30.31
N ASN A 687 6.82 26.29 -29.23
CA ASN A 687 7.39 26.25 -27.89
C ASN A 687 8.32 25.03 -27.71
N THR A 688 7.93 23.87 -28.23
CA THR A 688 8.76 22.66 -28.21
C THR A 688 10.05 22.81 -29.01
N LEU A 689 10.00 23.48 -30.17
CA LEU A 689 11.18 23.77 -30.97
C LEU A 689 12.10 24.80 -30.28
N LYS A 690 11.53 25.80 -29.60
CA LYS A 690 12.31 26.72 -28.78
C LYS A 690 13.02 25.98 -27.64
N TYR A 691 12.31 25.07 -26.96
CA TYR A 691 12.89 24.21 -25.94
C TYR A 691 14.06 23.38 -26.51
N LEU A 692 13.89 22.74 -27.66
CA LEU A 692 14.94 21.99 -28.35
C LEU A 692 16.16 22.86 -28.70
N GLN A 693 15.94 24.12 -29.07
CA GLN A 693 17.01 25.09 -29.34
C GLN A 693 17.78 25.52 -28.09
N GLU A 694 17.16 25.47 -26.91
CA GLU A 694 17.77 25.88 -25.63
C GLU A 694 18.59 24.76 -24.96
N ILE A 695 18.44 23.50 -25.39
CA ILE A 695 19.25 22.38 -24.88
C ILE A 695 20.74 22.67 -25.15
N VAL A 696 21.58 22.67 -24.12
CA VAL A 696 23.00 23.10 -24.21
C VAL A 696 23.87 21.98 -24.79
N GLN A 697 24.92 22.31 -25.54
CA GLN A 697 25.92 21.31 -25.96
C GLN A 697 26.74 20.82 -24.75
N ALA A 698 27.05 19.53 -24.69
CA ALA A 698 28.16 19.07 -23.86
C ALA A 698 29.45 19.55 -24.54
N SER A 699 30.01 20.66 -24.08
CA SER A 699 31.31 21.14 -24.55
C SER A 699 32.33 20.02 -24.32
N GLY A 700 32.93 19.55 -25.41
CA GLY A 700 33.88 18.44 -25.39
C GLY A 700 35.05 18.68 -24.42
N SER A 701 35.47 17.59 -23.77
CA SER A 701 36.84 17.31 -23.34
C SER A 701 37.72 18.53 -23.04
N LEU A 702 37.84 18.89 -21.76
CA LEU A 702 39.09 19.47 -21.28
C LEU A 702 40.08 18.30 -21.08
N PRO A 703 41.26 18.32 -21.73
CA PRO A 703 42.35 17.45 -21.32
C PRO A 703 42.92 17.99 -20.02
N PHE A 704 42.92 17.18 -18.95
CA PHE A 704 44.03 16.95 -18.01
C PHE A 704 43.61 15.95 -16.93
#